data_AF-A0A5D2RNH0-F1
#
_entry.id   AF-A0A5D2RNH0-F1
#
_cell.length_a   1.000
_cell.length_b   1.000
_cell.length_c   1.000
_cell.angle_alpha   90.00
_cell.angle_beta   90.00
_cell.angle_gamma   90.00
#
_symmetry.space_group_name_H-M   'P 1'
#
loop_
_entity.id
_entity.type
_entity.pdbx_description
1 polymer ?
#
loop_
_entity_poly.entity_id
_entity_poly.type
_entity_poly.pdbx_seq_one_letter_code
_entity_poly.pdbx_strand_id
1 'polypeptide(L)'
;MGVAVIGGGIKGLVSAYVLVKAGVDVVVYEKEEQLGGHAKTVKFDAVDLDLGFLFLNPARYATLLDMFDSLDVDVETSDVSFSISHDKGNNGYEWCSQYGFSNYFAQKKKLLNPFNWQNLREIIKFSNDVESYLGSLENNPDIDRTETLGQFIKSKGYSENFQNTYLAPICGSMWSSSKEDVMSFSAFSILSFCRTHHLYQQFGQPQWLTIKGHSHFVKRVSEVLETKGCQFKLGCEVQSVLPADNGTTMVCGDGFQETYNGCIMAVDAPTALKLLGNQATFEETRVLGAFQYATSDIFLHRDSTLMPQNKSAWSALNFLNSSKNNAFLTYWLNALQYIGKTSEPFFVTVNPDHTPKNTLLKWSTGHAIPSVAASKASLELGQIQGKRGIWFCGYDFNQDELKAGMDAAHGILGKHSSVLHSPKNMSPSFMETTARLFVTKFFQQYISMGCVTFLEEGGRIFTFKGNMEKCPLKTVLKVHNPQFYWRIMKEADIGLADAYIHGDFSFLDETEGLLNLFRILVANKENSAASGSNKRRTWWSPALLTASISSAKYFVKHLLRQNTITQARRNISRHYDLSNELFTLYLGKMMQYSSGVFRTGEEHLDVAQRRKISSLIEKARIEKWHEVLDIGCGWGSLAIETVKRTGCKYTGITLSEQQLKYAQEKVKEAGLQDNIKILLCDYRQLSKEHQFDRIISVEMVEHVGEEYIEEFYRCCDQLLKEDGLFVLQFISIPEELSKEIQQTAGFLKEYIFPGGNLLSLDRNLSAMAAATRFSVEHVENIGMSYYHTLRWWRKLFLENTSKVLALGFDEKFMRTWEYYFDYCAAGFKTGTLIDYQVVFSRAGNFGTLGDPYKGFPSAYSFMDD
;
A
#
# COMPACT_ATOMS: atom_id res chain seq x y z
N MET A 1 -1.20 21.47 -35.49
CA MET A 1 0.26 21.72 -35.33
C MET A 1 0.92 20.45 -35.80
N GLY A 2 1.79 20.52 -36.81
CA GLY A 2 2.43 19.33 -37.38
C GLY A 2 3.77 19.04 -36.71
N VAL A 3 4.00 17.79 -36.29
CA VAL A 3 5.26 17.34 -35.68
C VAL A 3 5.81 16.13 -36.42
N ALA A 4 7.09 16.18 -36.79
CA ALA A 4 7.82 15.01 -37.28
C ALA A 4 8.46 14.22 -36.13
N VAL A 5 8.38 12.90 -36.18
CA VAL A 5 9.14 12.00 -35.29
C VAL A 5 10.06 11.17 -36.16
N ILE A 6 11.37 11.30 -35.99
CA ILE A 6 12.38 10.59 -36.78
C ILE A 6 12.87 9.38 -36.00
N GLY A 7 12.57 8.19 -36.49
CA GLY A 7 12.81 6.90 -35.84
C GLY A 7 11.51 6.29 -35.33
N GLY A 8 11.10 5.17 -35.92
CA GLY A 8 9.91 4.39 -35.59
C GLY A 8 10.15 3.31 -34.54
N GLY A 9 11.23 3.43 -33.75
CA GLY A 9 11.46 2.61 -32.56
C GLY A 9 10.50 2.95 -31.42
N ILE A 10 10.61 2.21 -30.32
CA ILE A 10 9.73 2.32 -29.14
C ILE A 10 9.60 3.77 -28.64
N LYS A 11 10.72 4.48 -28.46
CA LYS A 11 10.73 5.88 -28.00
C LYS A 11 10.02 6.83 -28.97
N GLY A 12 10.13 6.60 -30.28
CA GLY A 12 9.44 7.37 -31.30
C GLY A 12 7.93 7.13 -31.30
N LEU A 13 7.52 5.85 -31.25
CA LEU A 13 6.10 5.47 -31.21
C LEU A 13 5.38 6.02 -29.98
N VAL A 14 6.03 5.99 -28.81
CA VAL A 14 5.46 6.57 -27.59
C VAL A 14 5.38 8.09 -27.65
N SER A 15 6.40 8.74 -28.22
CA SER A 15 6.35 10.19 -28.46
C SER A 15 5.15 10.55 -29.33
N ALA A 16 4.95 9.82 -30.44
CA ALA A 16 3.81 10.00 -31.33
C ALA A 16 2.48 9.76 -30.61
N TYR A 17 2.37 8.71 -29.79
CA TYR A 17 1.15 8.40 -29.04
C TYR A 17 0.75 9.53 -28.10
N VAL A 18 1.70 10.08 -27.33
CA VAL A 18 1.44 11.20 -26.41
C VAL A 18 0.98 12.45 -27.17
N LEU A 19 1.63 12.78 -28.29
CA LEU A 19 1.29 13.93 -29.13
C LEU A 19 -0.09 13.79 -29.78
N VAL A 20 -0.38 12.64 -30.38
CA VAL A 20 -1.66 12.35 -31.03
C VAL A 20 -2.81 12.35 -30.02
N LYS A 21 -2.59 11.81 -28.81
CA LYS A 21 -3.57 11.88 -27.72
C LYS A 21 -3.88 13.33 -27.30
N ALA A 22 -2.94 14.24 -27.47
CA ALA A 22 -3.12 15.68 -27.24
C ALA A 22 -3.70 16.44 -28.45
N GLY A 23 -4.01 15.75 -29.56
CA GLY A 23 -4.60 16.35 -30.77
C GLY A 23 -3.59 17.02 -31.71
N VAL A 24 -2.32 16.61 -31.65
CA VAL A 24 -1.25 17.08 -32.55
C VAL A 24 -1.19 16.19 -33.79
N ASP A 25 -0.97 16.79 -34.97
CA ASP A 25 -0.80 16.06 -36.23
C ASP A 25 0.63 15.52 -36.28
N VAL A 26 0.80 14.20 -36.38
CA VAL A 26 2.12 13.55 -36.29
C VAL A 26 2.44 12.74 -37.54
N VAL A 27 3.68 12.89 -38.01
CA VAL A 27 4.27 12.03 -39.06
C VAL A 27 5.51 11.34 -38.50
N VAL A 28 5.51 10.01 -38.52
CA VAL A 28 6.65 9.19 -38.07
C VAL A 28 7.44 8.71 -39.28
N TYR A 29 8.73 9.03 -39.32
CA TYR A 29 9.68 8.59 -40.34
C TYR A 29 10.47 7.39 -39.83
N GLU A 30 10.49 6.31 -40.59
CA GLU A 30 11.27 5.09 -40.29
C GLU A 30 12.06 4.68 -41.53
N LYS A 31 13.35 4.42 -41.34
CA LYS A 31 14.26 4.01 -42.43
C LYS A 31 13.99 2.58 -42.89
N GLU A 32 13.54 1.72 -41.97
CA GLU A 32 13.20 0.33 -42.27
C GLU A 32 11.75 0.21 -42.78
N GLU A 33 11.43 -0.93 -43.40
CA GLU A 33 10.05 -1.26 -43.81
C GLU A 33 9.14 -1.65 -42.63
N GLN A 34 9.68 -1.68 -41.40
CA GLN A 34 8.97 -2.11 -40.20
C GLN A 34 9.27 -1.18 -39.02
N LEU A 35 8.23 -0.92 -38.22
CA LEU A 35 8.32 -0.18 -36.96
C LEU A 35 8.85 -1.07 -35.83
N GLY A 36 9.32 -0.46 -34.75
CA GLY A 36 9.69 -1.13 -33.49
C GLY A 36 11.18 -1.07 -33.17
N GLY A 37 12.06 -0.96 -34.17
CA GLY A 37 13.52 -0.92 -33.96
C GLY A 37 14.01 -2.17 -33.21
N HIS A 38 14.46 -2.01 -31.96
CA HIS A 38 14.88 -3.14 -31.11
C HIS A 38 13.70 -4.01 -30.63
N ALA A 39 12.47 -3.50 -30.55
CA ALA A 39 11.28 -4.31 -30.26
C ALA A 39 10.87 -5.10 -31.50
N LYS A 40 11.52 -6.25 -31.69
CA LYS A 40 11.33 -7.14 -32.84
C LYS A 40 10.74 -8.48 -32.40
N THR A 41 9.68 -8.93 -33.08
CA THR A 41 9.15 -10.28 -32.94
C THR A 41 9.42 -11.09 -34.19
N VAL A 42 9.77 -12.36 -34.01
CA VAL A 42 9.98 -13.32 -35.10
C VAL A 42 9.20 -14.59 -34.83
N LYS A 43 8.76 -15.28 -35.89
CA LYS A 43 8.00 -16.52 -35.75
C LYS A 43 8.85 -17.73 -36.08
N PHE A 44 9.00 -18.65 -35.13
CA PHE A 44 9.68 -19.94 -35.30
C PHE A 44 8.86 -21.06 -34.63
N ASP A 45 8.73 -22.21 -35.27
CA ASP A 45 7.98 -23.38 -34.77
C ASP A 45 6.55 -23.05 -34.29
N ALA A 46 5.86 -22.16 -35.01
CA ALA A 46 4.53 -21.63 -34.66
C ALA A 46 4.45 -20.88 -33.32
N VAL A 47 5.59 -20.50 -32.75
CA VAL A 47 5.72 -19.62 -31.58
C VAL A 47 6.24 -18.26 -32.05
N ASP A 48 5.62 -17.19 -31.58
CA ASP A 48 6.12 -15.84 -31.76
C ASP A 48 7.15 -15.55 -30.65
N LEU A 49 8.33 -15.05 -31.02
CA LEU A 49 9.47 -14.84 -30.12
C LEU A 49 9.86 -13.37 -30.14
N ASP A 50 9.76 -12.71 -28.99
CA ASP A 50 10.27 -11.35 -28.85
C ASP A 50 11.79 -11.40 -28.69
N LEU A 51 12.51 -10.60 -29.47
CA LEU A 51 13.97 -10.54 -29.49
C LEU A 51 14.53 -9.28 -28.83
N GLY A 52 13.66 -8.33 -28.47
CA GLY A 52 13.98 -7.14 -27.70
C GLY A 52 12.73 -6.61 -27.00
N PHE A 53 12.91 -5.69 -26.05
CA PHE A 53 11.86 -5.27 -25.10
C PHE A 53 11.22 -6.47 -24.37
N LEU A 54 12.06 -7.32 -23.79
CA LEU A 54 11.68 -8.66 -23.29
C LEU A 54 10.88 -8.64 -21.99
N PHE A 55 11.12 -7.65 -21.13
CA PHE A 55 10.51 -7.55 -19.81
C PHE A 55 10.50 -6.10 -19.31
N LEU A 56 9.60 -5.79 -18.39
CA LEU A 56 9.36 -4.47 -17.84
C LEU A 56 9.10 -4.51 -16.33
N ASN A 57 9.58 -3.50 -15.60
CA ASN A 57 9.40 -3.31 -14.17
C ASN A 57 8.17 -2.43 -13.87
N PRO A 58 7.05 -2.98 -13.37
CA PRO A 58 5.83 -2.23 -13.12
C PRO A 58 6.02 -0.98 -12.24
N ALA A 59 6.99 -0.98 -11.31
CA ALA A 59 7.35 0.19 -10.50
C ALA A 59 7.65 1.45 -11.30
N ARG A 60 8.27 1.27 -12.48
CA ARG A 60 8.78 2.34 -13.33
C ARG A 60 7.82 2.66 -14.47
N TYR A 61 6.90 1.74 -14.75
CA TYR A 61 6.07 1.73 -15.94
C TYR A 61 4.60 1.99 -15.66
N ALA A 62 4.22 2.64 -14.55
CA ALA A 62 2.81 2.94 -14.26
C ALA A 62 2.10 3.61 -15.45
N THR A 63 2.71 4.66 -16.03
CA THR A 63 2.16 5.36 -17.21
C THR A 63 2.13 4.49 -18.48
N LEU A 64 3.07 3.56 -18.62
CA LEU A 64 3.08 2.62 -19.73
C LEU A 64 2.03 1.54 -19.55
N LEU A 65 1.84 1.04 -18.33
CA LEU A 65 0.80 0.07 -18.00
C LEU A 65 -0.59 0.69 -18.23
N ASP A 66 -0.78 1.96 -17.87
CA ASP A 66 -2.00 2.71 -18.24
C ASP A 66 -2.18 2.80 -19.77
N MET A 67 -1.08 2.98 -20.50
CA MET A 67 -1.12 2.98 -21.97
C MET A 67 -1.47 1.59 -22.51
N PHE A 68 -0.86 0.52 -21.99
CA PHE A 68 -1.13 -0.86 -22.39
C PHE A 68 -2.59 -1.24 -22.10
N ASP A 69 -3.11 -0.86 -20.94
CA ASP A 69 -4.52 -1.03 -20.57
C ASP A 69 -5.44 -0.30 -21.57
N SER A 70 -5.10 0.94 -21.94
CA SER A 70 -5.85 1.69 -22.96
C SER A 70 -5.76 1.12 -24.38
N LEU A 71 -4.74 0.31 -24.66
CA LEU A 71 -4.46 -0.32 -25.95
C LEU A 71 -4.90 -1.79 -26.01
N ASP A 72 -5.51 -2.31 -24.93
CA ASP A 72 -5.88 -3.72 -24.79
C ASP A 72 -4.67 -4.67 -24.99
N VAL A 73 -3.51 -4.26 -24.45
CA VAL A 73 -2.27 -5.04 -24.45
C VAL A 73 -2.10 -5.67 -23.08
N ASP A 74 -2.41 -6.96 -23.00
CA ASP A 74 -2.23 -7.75 -21.78
C ASP A 74 -0.74 -7.90 -21.42
N VAL A 75 -0.45 -7.89 -20.12
CA VAL A 75 0.86 -8.26 -19.55
C VAL A 75 0.74 -9.45 -18.61
N GLU A 76 1.81 -10.23 -18.50
CA GLU A 76 1.92 -11.33 -17.55
C GLU A 76 3.23 -11.27 -16.79
N THR A 77 3.33 -12.00 -15.67
CA THR A 77 4.58 -12.08 -14.90
C THR A 77 5.69 -12.69 -15.73
N SER A 78 6.92 -12.20 -15.59
CA SER A 78 8.13 -12.71 -16.24
C SER A 78 9.15 -13.20 -15.21
N ASP A 79 9.83 -14.32 -15.46
CA ASP A 79 11.01 -14.73 -14.69
C ASP A 79 12.23 -14.01 -15.25
N VAL A 80 12.81 -13.09 -14.48
CA VAL A 80 14.05 -12.35 -14.83
C VAL A 80 15.16 -12.71 -13.84
N SER A 81 15.21 -13.97 -13.43
CA SER A 81 16.34 -14.51 -12.69
C SER A 81 17.64 -14.44 -13.51
N PHE A 82 18.77 -14.33 -12.84
CA PHE A 82 20.07 -14.35 -13.49
C PHE A 82 21.04 -15.35 -12.88
N SER A 83 21.98 -15.82 -13.70
CA SER A 83 23.09 -16.68 -13.30
C SER A 83 24.41 -16.08 -13.76
N ILE A 84 25.49 -16.45 -13.06
CA ILE A 84 26.85 -16.18 -13.50
C ILE A 84 27.59 -17.51 -13.55
N SER A 85 28.28 -17.76 -14.65
CA SER A 85 29.14 -18.92 -14.86
C SER A 85 30.55 -18.47 -15.27
N HIS A 86 31.55 -18.91 -14.51
CA HIS A 86 32.95 -18.61 -14.75
C HIS A 86 33.78 -19.90 -14.87
N ASP A 87 34.49 -20.05 -15.99
CA ASP A 87 35.37 -21.16 -16.38
C ASP A 87 34.68 -22.55 -16.51
N LYS A 88 34.98 -23.26 -17.60
CA LYS A 88 34.37 -24.56 -17.99
C LYS A 88 35.10 -25.78 -17.39
N GLY A 89 36.06 -25.59 -16.48
CA GLY A 89 36.88 -26.64 -15.86
C GLY A 89 36.55 -27.00 -14.39
N ASN A 90 37.35 -27.87 -13.76
CA ASN A 90 37.17 -28.32 -12.36
C ASN A 90 37.19 -27.19 -11.30
N ASN A 91 37.69 -26.01 -11.65
CA ASN A 91 37.72 -24.82 -10.79
C ASN A 91 36.55 -23.85 -11.04
N GLY A 92 35.65 -24.14 -11.99
CA GLY A 92 34.56 -23.25 -12.39
C GLY A 92 33.57 -22.90 -11.28
N TYR A 93 33.01 -21.69 -11.33
CA TYR A 93 32.05 -21.14 -10.37
C TYR A 93 30.73 -20.85 -11.07
N GLU A 94 29.63 -21.43 -10.56
CA GLU A 94 28.27 -21.19 -11.05
C GLU A 94 27.33 -20.91 -9.89
N TRP A 95 26.55 -19.84 -10.03
CA TRP A 95 25.51 -19.47 -9.07
C TRP A 95 24.26 -18.97 -9.81
N CYS A 96 23.12 -18.86 -9.13
CA CYS A 96 21.92 -18.26 -9.69
C CYS A 96 21.17 -17.46 -8.63
N SER A 97 20.38 -16.49 -9.08
CA SER A 97 19.54 -15.65 -8.22
C SER A 97 18.21 -16.32 -7.83
N GLN A 98 17.93 -17.54 -8.31
CA GLN A 98 16.65 -18.22 -8.07
C GLN A 98 16.52 -18.81 -6.65
N TYR A 99 15.41 -18.47 -5.97
CA TYR A 99 14.81 -19.11 -4.79
C TYR A 99 15.76 -19.62 -3.69
N GLY A 100 16.34 -18.68 -2.94
CA GLY A 100 16.83 -18.90 -1.56
C GLY A 100 18.21 -19.53 -1.43
N PHE A 101 18.70 -19.60 -0.18
CA PHE A 101 20.04 -20.09 0.17
C PHE A 101 20.38 -21.48 -0.37
N SER A 102 19.38 -22.34 -0.63
CA SER A 102 19.57 -23.70 -1.13
C SER A 102 20.03 -23.77 -2.59
N ASN A 103 19.73 -22.74 -3.39
CA ASN A 103 20.04 -22.69 -4.83
C ASN A 103 21.15 -21.70 -5.17
N TYR A 104 21.46 -20.76 -4.27
CA TYR A 104 22.60 -19.84 -4.40
C TYR A 104 23.92 -20.58 -4.66
N PHE A 105 24.06 -21.81 -4.14
CA PHE A 105 25.16 -22.71 -4.46
C PHE A 105 24.64 -23.86 -5.32
N ALA A 106 24.57 -23.65 -6.63
CA ALA A 106 24.28 -24.73 -7.60
C ALA A 106 25.21 -25.96 -7.41
N GLN A 107 26.37 -25.74 -6.80
CA GLN A 107 27.35 -26.76 -6.41
C GLN A 107 27.40 -26.96 -4.88
N LYS A 108 26.58 -27.87 -4.33
CA LYS A 108 26.46 -28.13 -2.88
C LYS A 108 27.79 -28.46 -2.16
N LYS A 109 28.80 -28.99 -2.88
CA LYS A 109 30.13 -29.33 -2.34
C LYS A 109 31.03 -28.11 -2.04
N LYS A 110 30.70 -26.91 -2.54
CA LYS A 110 31.49 -25.68 -2.35
C LYS A 110 30.94 -24.73 -1.28
N LEU A 111 29.94 -25.15 -0.50
CA LEU A 111 29.34 -24.40 0.62
C LEU A 111 30.33 -24.09 1.77
N LEU A 112 31.37 -24.92 1.91
CA LEU A 112 32.43 -24.78 2.92
C LEU A 112 33.60 -23.89 2.49
N ASN A 113 33.55 -23.31 1.27
CA ASN A 113 34.62 -22.45 0.79
C ASN A 113 34.46 -21.02 1.37
N PRO A 114 35.41 -20.51 2.16
CA PRO A 114 35.33 -19.18 2.76
C PRO A 114 35.26 -18.03 1.73
N PHE A 115 35.84 -18.21 0.54
CA PHE A 115 35.81 -17.21 -0.53
C PHE A 115 34.39 -16.91 -1.06
N ASN A 116 33.51 -17.91 -1.03
CA ASN A 116 32.11 -17.76 -1.45
C ASN A 116 31.29 -16.91 -0.47
N TRP A 117 31.58 -17.03 0.83
CA TRP A 117 30.94 -16.24 1.87
C TRP A 117 31.44 -14.79 1.88
N GLN A 118 32.70 -14.56 1.51
CA GLN A 118 33.23 -13.22 1.30
C GLN A 118 32.50 -12.51 0.16
N ASN A 119 32.33 -13.16 -1.00
CA ASN A 119 31.58 -12.60 -2.13
C ASN A 119 30.14 -12.24 -1.75
N LEU A 120 29.40 -13.14 -1.06
CA LEU A 120 28.03 -12.87 -0.62
C LEU A 120 27.95 -11.63 0.31
N ARG A 121 28.90 -11.49 1.25
CA ARG A 121 29.00 -10.30 2.11
C ARG A 121 29.30 -9.04 1.30
N GLU A 122 30.19 -9.12 0.33
CA GLU A 122 30.53 -7.99 -0.54
C GLU A 122 29.35 -7.57 -1.41
N ILE A 123 28.50 -8.48 -1.88
CA ILE A 123 27.29 -8.13 -2.64
C ILE A 123 26.25 -7.41 -1.78
N ILE A 124 26.03 -7.90 -0.54
CA ILE A 124 25.13 -7.22 0.42
C ILE A 124 25.69 -5.82 0.75
N LYS A 125 27.01 -5.71 0.97
CA LYS A 125 27.68 -4.43 1.17
C LYS A 125 27.53 -3.51 -0.04
N PHE A 126 27.67 -4.04 -1.25
CA PHE A 126 27.53 -3.33 -2.52
C PHE A 126 26.14 -2.72 -2.68
N SER A 127 25.09 -3.47 -2.36
CA SER A 127 23.72 -2.95 -2.34
C SER A 127 23.59 -1.70 -1.46
N ASN A 128 24.12 -1.75 -0.22
CA ASN A 128 24.01 -0.63 0.71
C ASN A 128 24.88 0.56 0.30
N ASP A 129 26.10 0.30 -0.21
CA ASP A 129 26.99 1.35 -0.71
C ASP A 129 26.41 2.06 -1.94
N VAL A 130 25.74 1.34 -2.84
CA VAL A 130 25.06 1.90 -4.02
C VAL A 130 23.94 2.86 -3.60
N GLU A 131 23.05 2.45 -2.70
CA GLU A 131 21.94 3.30 -2.24
C GLU A 131 22.45 4.56 -1.53
N SER A 132 23.48 4.41 -0.70
CA SER A 132 24.14 5.53 -0.03
C SER A 132 24.78 6.51 -1.03
N TYR A 133 25.47 5.98 -2.04
CA TYR A 133 26.13 6.75 -3.08
C TYR A 133 25.15 7.52 -3.97
N LEU A 134 24.12 6.85 -4.48
CA LEU A 134 23.12 7.49 -5.34
C LEU A 134 22.27 8.48 -4.55
N GLY A 135 21.91 8.15 -3.30
CA GLY A 135 21.19 9.06 -2.42
C GLY A 135 21.97 10.34 -2.09
N SER A 136 23.30 10.28 -1.94
CA SER A 136 24.10 11.48 -1.70
C SER A 136 24.18 12.40 -2.93
N LEU A 137 24.26 11.83 -4.13
CA LEU A 137 24.28 12.56 -5.40
C LEU A 137 22.90 13.13 -5.78
N GLU A 138 21.81 12.42 -5.47
CA GLU A 138 20.44 12.88 -5.74
C GLU A 138 20.06 14.05 -4.82
N ASN A 139 20.53 14.04 -3.57
CA ASN A 139 20.26 15.12 -2.62
C ASN A 139 21.17 16.36 -2.81
N ASN A 140 22.23 16.25 -3.60
CA ASN A 140 23.20 17.33 -3.83
C ASN A 140 23.51 17.45 -5.33
N PRO A 141 22.69 18.19 -6.11
CA PRO A 141 22.84 18.30 -7.56
C PRO A 141 24.13 18.98 -8.01
N ASP A 142 24.81 19.73 -7.11
CA ASP A 142 26.07 20.42 -7.39
C ASP A 142 27.31 19.50 -7.38
N ILE A 143 27.16 18.23 -6.96
CA ILE A 143 28.28 17.28 -6.96
C ILE A 143 28.56 16.81 -8.38
N ASP A 144 29.81 16.98 -8.82
CA ASP A 144 30.27 16.52 -10.13
C ASP A 144 30.25 14.99 -10.23
N ARG A 145 29.63 14.45 -11.29
CA ARG A 145 29.40 13.01 -11.48
C ARG A 145 30.52 12.34 -12.29
N THR A 146 31.77 12.77 -12.03
CA THR A 146 32.96 12.35 -12.80
C THR A 146 33.62 11.07 -12.31
N GLU A 147 33.19 10.53 -11.17
CA GLU A 147 33.80 9.33 -10.61
C GLU A 147 33.59 8.11 -11.53
N THR A 148 34.68 7.38 -11.78
CA THR A 148 34.61 6.13 -12.55
C THR A 148 34.23 4.97 -11.64
N LEU A 149 33.68 3.91 -12.23
CA LEU A 149 33.33 2.69 -11.49
C LEU A 149 34.57 2.11 -10.76
N GLY A 150 35.74 2.12 -11.39
CA GLY A 150 36.99 1.67 -10.76
C GLY A 150 37.39 2.50 -9.54
N GLN A 151 37.16 3.82 -9.57
CA GLN A 151 37.42 4.70 -8.41
C GLN A 151 36.47 4.38 -7.26
N PHE A 152 35.18 4.21 -7.53
CA PHE A 152 34.17 3.82 -6.54
C PHE A 152 34.50 2.47 -5.89
N ILE A 153 34.85 1.48 -6.71
CA ILE A 153 35.17 0.13 -6.24
C ILE A 153 36.42 0.13 -5.36
N LYS A 154 37.45 0.90 -5.74
CA LYS A 154 38.68 1.06 -4.96
C LYS A 154 38.44 1.81 -3.65
N SER A 155 37.66 2.90 -3.67
CA SER A 155 37.40 3.73 -2.48
C SER A 155 36.62 2.97 -1.41
N LYS A 156 35.73 2.05 -1.83
CA LYS A 156 34.95 1.19 -0.95
C LYS A 156 35.65 -0.12 -0.56
N GLY A 157 36.84 -0.40 -1.11
CA GLY A 157 37.66 -1.56 -0.73
C GLY A 157 37.07 -2.91 -1.14
N TYR A 158 36.47 -3.01 -2.33
CA TYR A 158 35.98 -4.29 -2.87
C TYR A 158 37.11 -5.18 -3.39
N SER A 159 37.03 -6.48 -3.12
CA SER A 159 38.03 -7.45 -3.55
C SER A 159 38.13 -7.59 -5.07
N GLU A 160 39.30 -8.01 -5.56
CA GLU A 160 39.49 -8.34 -6.99
C GLU A 160 38.59 -9.52 -7.41
N ASN A 161 38.33 -10.43 -6.48
CA ASN A 161 37.43 -11.55 -6.71
C ASN A 161 36.00 -11.09 -6.99
N PHE A 162 35.45 -10.17 -6.19
CA PHE A 162 34.14 -9.57 -6.44
C PHE A 162 34.07 -8.88 -7.81
N GLN A 163 35.13 -8.14 -8.16
CA GLN A 163 35.21 -7.48 -9.47
C GLN A 163 35.18 -8.50 -10.62
N ASN A 164 35.99 -9.55 -10.55
CA ASN A 164 36.15 -10.53 -11.63
C ASN A 164 35.00 -11.54 -11.76
N THR A 165 34.35 -11.86 -10.64
CA THR A 165 33.34 -12.92 -10.59
C THR A 165 31.90 -12.40 -10.58
N TYR A 166 31.70 -11.11 -10.32
CA TYR A 166 30.37 -10.54 -10.19
C TYR A 166 30.18 -9.29 -11.07
N LEU A 167 30.90 -8.21 -10.78
CA LEU A 167 30.63 -6.92 -11.41
C LEU A 167 31.06 -6.85 -12.88
N ALA A 168 32.31 -7.21 -13.18
CA ALA A 168 32.85 -7.11 -14.53
C ALA A 168 32.16 -8.05 -15.53
N PRO A 169 31.81 -9.32 -15.21
CA PRO A 169 31.06 -10.16 -16.13
C PRO A 169 29.66 -9.63 -16.45
N ILE A 170 28.93 -9.11 -15.46
CA ILE A 170 27.59 -8.53 -15.66
C ILE A 170 27.69 -7.31 -16.58
N CYS A 171 28.53 -6.33 -16.22
CA CYS A 171 28.66 -5.11 -17.01
C CYS A 171 29.30 -5.38 -18.38
N GLY A 172 30.33 -6.21 -18.43
CA GLY A 172 31.04 -6.55 -19.66
C GLY A 172 30.14 -7.22 -20.69
N SER A 173 29.21 -8.07 -20.24
CA SER A 173 28.24 -8.71 -21.15
C SER A 173 27.13 -7.77 -21.62
N MET A 174 26.74 -6.78 -20.80
CA MET A 174 25.68 -5.82 -21.14
C MET A 174 26.14 -4.73 -22.12
N TRP A 175 27.38 -4.24 -21.95
CA TRP A 175 27.96 -3.19 -22.78
C TRP A 175 29.05 -3.70 -23.73
N SER A 176 29.21 -5.03 -23.84
CA SER A 176 30.12 -5.67 -24.79
C SER A 176 31.56 -5.13 -24.67
N SER A 177 32.02 -5.03 -23.43
CA SER A 177 33.21 -4.27 -23.05
C SER A 177 34.16 -5.11 -22.22
N SER A 178 35.46 -4.84 -22.33
CA SER A 178 36.47 -5.50 -21.50
C SER A 178 36.33 -5.09 -20.03
N LYS A 179 37.00 -5.81 -19.13
CA LYS A 179 37.04 -5.44 -17.70
C LYS A 179 37.62 -4.04 -17.53
N GLU A 180 38.69 -3.72 -18.27
CA GLU A 180 39.37 -2.44 -18.23
C GLU A 180 38.42 -1.30 -18.65
N ASP A 181 37.64 -1.52 -19.72
CA ASP A 181 36.62 -0.57 -20.18
C ASP A 181 35.52 -0.38 -19.13
N VAL A 182 35.00 -1.47 -18.56
CA VAL A 182 33.96 -1.43 -17.51
C VAL A 182 34.39 -0.58 -16.31
N MET A 183 35.65 -0.69 -15.89
CA MET A 183 36.17 0.10 -14.77
C MET A 183 36.34 1.59 -15.10
N SER A 184 36.38 1.95 -16.38
CA SER A 184 36.44 3.34 -16.86
C SER A 184 35.07 4.02 -16.98
N PHE A 185 33.98 3.25 -16.94
CA PHE A 185 32.62 3.77 -17.05
C PHE A 185 32.23 4.67 -15.88
N SER A 186 31.20 5.50 -16.08
CA SER A 186 30.65 6.36 -15.03
C SER A 186 30.07 5.51 -13.89
N ALA A 187 30.55 5.72 -12.66
CA ALA A 187 29.98 5.06 -11.49
C ALA A 187 28.49 5.40 -11.37
N PHE A 188 28.11 6.67 -11.54
CA PHE A 188 26.72 7.08 -11.47
C PHE A 188 25.81 6.33 -12.46
N SER A 189 26.20 6.22 -13.73
CA SER A 189 25.39 5.56 -14.75
C SER A 189 25.26 4.05 -14.48
N ILE A 190 26.38 3.38 -14.18
CA ILE A 190 26.38 1.93 -13.93
C ILE A 190 25.61 1.58 -12.66
N LEU A 191 25.86 2.29 -11.56
CA LEU A 191 25.20 2.02 -10.28
C LEU A 191 23.70 2.33 -10.35
N SER A 192 23.31 3.41 -11.06
CA SER A 192 21.89 3.71 -11.32
C SER A 192 21.22 2.65 -12.18
N PHE A 193 21.92 2.14 -13.20
CA PHE A 193 21.44 1.02 -14.02
C PHE A 193 21.25 -0.23 -13.17
N CYS A 194 22.23 -0.58 -12.33
CA CYS A 194 22.16 -1.72 -11.41
C CYS A 194 21.01 -1.59 -10.40
N ARG A 195 20.75 -0.38 -9.87
CA ARG A 195 19.60 -0.10 -8.99
C ARG A 195 18.28 -0.25 -9.73
N THR A 196 18.20 0.22 -10.97
CA THR A 196 16.98 0.16 -11.78
C THR A 196 16.63 -1.28 -12.19
N HIS A 197 17.65 -2.09 -12.50
CA HIS A 197 17.50 -3.47 -12.95
C HIS A 197 17.67 -4.50 -11.82
N HIS A 198 17.85 -4.05 -10.58
CA HIS A 198 17.95 -4.89 -9.38
C HIS A 198 19.05 -5.96 -9.45
N LEU A 199 20.15 -5.65 -10.14
CA LEU A 199 21.21 -6.61 -10.44
C LEU A 199 22.01 -7.06 -9.20
N TYR A 200 21.93 -6.31 -8.10
CA TYR A 200 22.50 -6.64 -6.79
C TYR A 200 21.51 -7.15 -5.76
N GLN A 201 20.22 -7.21 -6.09
CA GLN A 201 19.20 -7.62 -5.14
C GLN A 201 19.14 -9.16 -5.06
N GLN A 202 19.72 -9.68 -3.98
CA GLN A 202 19.73 -11.11 -3.63
C GLN A 202 18.36 -11.59 -3.11
N PHE A 203 17.63 -10.72 -2.41
CA PHE A 203 16.35 -11.05 -1.78
C PHE A 203 15.26 -10.07 -2.18
N GLY A 204 14.08 -10.61 -2.48
CA GLY A 204 12.91 -9.82 -2.76
C GLY A 204 12.93 -9.10 -4.10
N GLN A 205 13.49 -9.75 -5.14
CA GLN A 205 13.48 -9.25 -6.52
C GLN A 205 12.09 -8.74 -6.93
N PRO A 206 12.04 -7.66 -7.72
CA PRO A 206 10.78 -7.08 -8.19
C PRO A 206 10.03 -8.11 -9.04
N GLN A 207 8.71 -7.94 -9.11
CA GLN A 207 7.89 -8.69 -10.04
C GLN A 207 8.05 -8.04 -11.41
N TRP A 208 8.80 -8.68 -12.29
CA TRP A 208 8.91 -8.27 -13.68
C TRP A 208 7.68 -8.76 -14.45
N LEU A 209 7.31 -8.00 -15.48
CA LEU A 209 6.23 -8.30 -16.41
C LEU A 209 6.80 -8.48 -17.81
N THR A 210 6.10 -9.23 -18.65
CA THR A 210 6.33 -9.32 -20.10
C THR A 210 4.98 -9.17 -20.82
N ILE A 211 5.00 -8.90 -22.11
CA ILE A 211 3.77 -8.74 -22.91
C ILE A 211 3.20 -10.13 -23.19
N LYS A 212 1.94 -10.34 -22.79
CA LYS A 212 1.28 -11.62 -22.96
C LYS A 212 0.92 -11.83 -24.43
N GLY A 213 1.25 -12.99 -24.97
CA GLY A 213 1.04 -13.30 -26.38
C GLY A 213 2.07 -12.67 -27.33
N HIS A 214 3.22 -12.22 -26.80
CA HIS A 214 4.36 -11.67 -27.55
C HIS A 214 4.02 -10.34 -28.26
N SER A 215 4.97 -9.68 -28.93
CA SER A 215 4.86 -8.25 -29.30
C SER A 215 3.83 -7.93 -30.41
N HIS A 216 2.56 -8.02 -30.05
CA HIS A 216 1.48 -7.29 -30.67
C HIS A 216 1.52 -5.80 -30.30
N PHE A 217 2.30 -5.40 -29.30
CA PHE A 217 2.34 -4.01 -28.81
C PHE A 217 2.69 -2.99 -29.91
N VAL A 218 3.78 -3.19 -30.67
CA VAL A 218 4.18 -2.27 -31.75
C VAL A 218 3.06 -2.12 -32.76
N LYS A 219 2.46 -3.27 -33.14
CA LYS A 219 1.33 -3.33 -34.08
C LYS A 219 0.09 -2.62 -33.52
N ARG A 220 -0.26 -2.83 -32.25
CA ARG A 220 -1.41 -2.19 -31.60
C ARG A 220 -1.23 -0.67 -31.49
N VAL A 221 -0.03 -0.23 -31.11
CA VAL A 221 0.29 1.20 -31.06
C VAL A 221 0.19 1.83 -32.44
N SER A 222 0.75 1.18 -33.47
CA SER A 222 0.64 1.71 -34.84
C SER A 222 -0.80 1.76 -35.34
N GLU A 223 -1.61 0.72 -35.09
CA GLU A 223 -3.04 0.69 -35.46
C GLU A 223 -3.82 1.83 -34.80
N VAL A 224 -3.57 2.10 -33.51
CA VAL A 224 -4.24 3.19 -32.75
C VAL A 224 -3.76 4.57 -33.20
N LEU A 225 -2.48 4.70 -33.53
CA LEU A 225 -1.92 5.93 -34.09
C LEU A 225 -2.54 6.24 -35.46
N GLU A 226 -2.61 5.26 -36.36
CA GLU A 226 -3.25 5.39 -37.68
C GLU A 226 -4.73 5.77 -37.58
N THR A 227 -5.50 5.10 -36.71
CA THR A 227 -6.93 5.45 -36.53
C THR A 227 -7.14 6.85 -35.98
N LYS A 228 -6.14 7.44 -35.32
CA LYS A 228 -6.16 8.82 -34.84
C LYS A 228 -5.51 9.81 -35.80
N GLY A 229 -5.16 9.39 -37.02
CA GLY A 229 -4.66 10.26 -38.09
C GLY A 229 -3.15 10.46 -38.11
N CYS A 230 -2.37 9.68 -37.34
CA CYS A 230 -0.92 9.65 -37.46
C CYS A 230 -0.51 9.02 -38.80
N GLN A 231 0.48 9.60 -39.48
CA GLN A 231 1.00 9.06 -40.73
C GLN A 231 2.35 8.38 -40.49
N PHE A 232 2.55 7.23 -41.14
CA PHE A 232 3.81 6.50 -41.13
C PHE A 232 4.47 6.56 -42.50
N LYS A 233 5.74 6.97 -42.55
CA LYS A 233 6.60 6.91 -43.73
C LYS A 233 7.68 5.86 -43.49
N LEU A 234 7.37 4.63 -43.88
CA LEU A 234 8.26 3.46 -43.80
C LEU A 234 9.20 3.41 -45.02
N GLY A 235 10.35 2.76 -44.88
CA GLY A 235 11.38 2.70 -45.94
C GLY A 235 11.93 4.08 -46.32
N CYS A 236 11.71 5.08 -45.47
CA CYS A 236 11.96 6.49 -45.76
C CYS A 236 13.06 7.03 -44.84
N GLU A 237 14.31 6.88 -45.27
CA GLU A 237 15.45 7.46 -44.57
C GLU A 237 15.47 8.99 -44.74
N VAL A 238 15.34 9.70 -43.61
CA VAL A 238 15.63 11.14 -43.54
C VAL A 238 17.13 11.31 -43.67
N GLN A 239 17.59 12.16 -44.60
CA GLN A 239 19.01 12.43 -44.83
C GLN A 239 19.49 13.69 -44.11
N SER A 240 18.63 14.69 -43.97
CA SER A 240 18.97 15.91 -43.24
C SER A 240 17.76 16.60 -42.62
N VAL A 241 18.01 17.35 -41.55
CA VAL A 241 17.03 18.19 -40.86
C VAL A 241 17.50 19.64 -40.90
N LEU A 242 16.75 20.46 -41.63
CA LEU A 242 17.11 21.86 -41.89
C LEU A 242 16.22 22.81 -41.07
N PRO A 243 16.77 23.96 -40.61
CA PRO A 243 15.96 24.98 -39.97
C PRO A 243 14.98 25.63 -40.97
N ALA A 244 13.80 26.03 -40.50
CA ALA A 244 12.82 26.81 -41.24
C ALA A 244 12.25 27.94 -40.36
N ASP A 245 11.67 28.98 -40.97
CA ASP A 245 11.19 30.18 -40.26
C ASP A 245 10.18 29.87 -39.13
N ASN A 246 9.39 28.82 -39.27
CA ASN A 246 8.38 28.37 -38.29
C ASN A 246 8.49 26.87 -37.94
N GLY A 247 9.71 26.32 -37.93
CA GLY A 247 9.95 24.94 -37.49
C GLY A 247 11.14 24.27 -38.17
N THR A 248 10.96 23.05 -38.64
CA THR A 248 12.03 22.23 -39.23
C THR A 248 11.59 21.53 -40.50
N THR A 249 12.49 21.44 -41.48
CA THR A 249 12.26 20.78 -42.76
C THR A 249 13.02 19.46 -42.81
N MET A 250 12.28 18.38 -43.04
CA MET A 250 12.82 17.03 -43.24
C MET A 250 13.16 16.86 -44.72
N VAL A 251 14.36 16.37 -45.02
CA VAL A 251 14.78 16.03 -46.38
C VAL A 251 14.97 14.52 -46.47
N CYS A 252 14.18 13.86 -47.32
CA CYS A 252 14.21 12.41 -47.54
C CYS A 252 15.17 12.04 -48.68
N GLY A 253 15.57 10.77 -48.75
CA GLY A 253 16.57 10.29 -49.72
C GLY A 253 16.19 10.38 -51.20
N ASP A 254 14.91 10.55 -51.51
CA ASP A 254 14.38 10.83 -52.86
C ASP A 254 14.40 12.33 -53.22
N GLY A 255 14.88 13.18 -52.31
CA GLY A 255 14.87 14.64 -52.44
C GLY A 255 13.56 15.30 -52.04
N PHE A 256 12.57 14.54 -51.57
CA PHE A 256 11.31 15.08 -51.04
C PHE A 256 11.56 15.88 -49.76
N GLN A 257 10.88 17.02 -49.63
CA GLN A 257 11.02 17.92 -48.49
C GLN A 257 9.66 18.24 -47.88
N GLU A 258 9.58 18.20 -46.55
CA GLU A 258 8.35 18.52 -45.81
C GLU A 258 8.68 19.28 -44.53
N THR A 259 7.90 20.33 -44.22
CA THR A 259 8.15 21.22 -43.08
C THR A 259 7.12 21.00 -41.98
N TYR A 260 7.60 20.93 -40.74
CA TYR A 260 6.81 20.71 -39.54
C TYR A 260 7.10 21.80 -38.50
N ASN A 261 6.15 22.05 -37.59
CA ASN A 261 6.30 23.03 -36.51
C ASN A 261 7.32 22.58 -35.44
N GLY A 262 7.55 21.27 -35.33
CA GLY A 262 8.54 20.70 -34.43
C GLY A 262 8.99 19.32 -34.89
N CYS A 263 10.14 18.87 -34.38
CA CYS A 263 10.71 17.57 -34.68
C CYS A 263 11.19 16.88 -33.40
N ILE A 264 10.88 15.59 -33.25
CA ILE A 264 11.48 14.70 -32.25
C ILE A 264 12.50 13.79 -32.94
N MET A 265 13.75 13.89 -32.52
CA MET A 265 14.86 13.03 -32.89
C MET A 265 14.86 11.78 -32.01
N ALA A 266 14.21 10.72 -32.49
CA ALA A 266 14.13 9.41 -31.86
C ALA A 266 15.15 8.41 -32.45
N VAL A 267 16.35 8.90 -32.78
CA VAL A 267 17.49 8.12 -33.32
C VAL A 267 18.66 8.10 -32.31
N ASP A 268 19.74 7.37 -32.60
CA ASP A 268 20.98 7.47 -31.80
C ASP A 268 21.68 8.84 -31.99
N ALA A 269 22.53 9.23 -31.05
CA ALA A 269 23.15 10.56 -31.06
C ALA A 269 24.07 10.80 -32.27
N PRO A 270 24.90 9.82 -32.72
CA PRO A 270 25.68 9.95 -33.95
C PRO A 270 24.80 10.17 -35.19
N THR A 271 23.67 9.46 -35.30
CA THR A 271 22.71 9.66 -36.39
C THR A 271 22.07 11.03 -36.28
N ALA A 272 21.65 11.48 -35.10
CA ALA A 272 21.10 12.83 -34.92
C ALA A 272 22.10 13.91 -35.38
N LEU A 273 23.38 13.79 -35.02
CA LEU A 273 24.42 14.71 -35.48
C LEU A 273 24.63 14.65 -37.01
N LYS A 274 24.60 13.45 -37.59
CA LYS A 274 24.67 13.27 -39.05
C LYS A 274 23.51 13.97 -39.75
N LEU A 275 22.29 13.85 -39.23
CA LEU A 275 21.08 14.48 -39.78
C LEU A 275 21.12 16.01 -39.66
N LEU A 276 21.66 16.56 -38.56
CA LEU A 276 21.84 18.00 -38.39
C LEU A 276 22.97 18.54 -39.29
N GLY A 277 24.00 17.75 -39.54
CA GLY A 277 25.14 18.11 -40.39
C GLY A 277 25.77 19.46 -39.99
N ASN A 278 26.04 20.30 -40.99
CA ASN A 278 26.63 21.64 -40.77
C ASN A 278 25.69 22.63 -40.05
N GLN A 279 24.42 22.25 -39.85
CA GLN A 279 23.45 23.07 -39.12
C GLN A 279 23.45 22.77 -37.62
N ALA A 280 24.23 21.80 -37.14
CA ALA A 280 24.37 21.55 -35.71
C ALA A 280 25.05 22.74 -35.02
N THR A 281 24.46 23.22 -33.94
CA THR A 281 25.05 24.25 -33.08
C THR A 281 26.20 23.67 -32.27
N PHE A 282 27.08 24.54 -31.77
CA PHE A 282 28.18 24.13 -30.90
C PHE A 282 27.70 23.29 -29.69
N GLU A 283 26.61 23.72 -29.03
CA GLU A 283 26.05 22.99 -27.89
C GLU A 283 25.48 21.62 -28.29
N GLU A 284 24.76 21.53 -29.42
CA GLU A 284 24.27 20.24 -29.94
C GLU A 284 25.42 19.29 -30.28
N THR A 285 26.47 19.77 -30.96
CA THR A 285 27.67 18.96 -31.27
C THR A 285 28.39 18.49 -30.01
N ARG A 286 28.55 19.37 -29.02
CA ARG A 286 29.24 19.08 -27.76
C ARG A 286 28.48 18.06 -26.91
N VAL A 287 27.17 18.25 -26.75
CA VAL A 287 26.32 17.37 -25.93
C VAL A 287 26.11 16.03 -26.62
N LEU A 288 25.65 16.02 -27.88
CA LEU A 288 25.37 14.77 -28.59
C LEU A 288 26.64 13.99 -28.94
N GLY A 289 27.76 14.69 -29.16
CA GLY A 289 29.05 14.09 -29.49
C GLY A 289 29.70 13.35 -28.32
N ALA A 290 29.23 13.54 -27.09
CA ALA A 290 29.71 12.83 -25.91
C ALA A 290 29.18 11.38 -25.82
N PHE A 291 28.12 11.05 -26.56
CA PHE A 291 27.50 9.73 -26.57
C PHE A 291 28.18 8.82 -27.60
N GLN A 292 29.03 7.92 -27.10
CA GLN A 292 29.68 6.89 -27.91
C GLN A 292 28.82 5.63 -27.98
N TYR A 293 28.90 4.91 -29.09
CA TYR A 293 28.15 3.68 -29.32
C TYR A 293 29.11 2.54 -29.70
N ALA A 294 28.81 1.35 -29.22
CA ALA A 294 29.44 0.11 -29.65
C ALA A 294 28.42 -0.78 -30.36
N THR A 295 28.88 -1.64 -31.26
CA THR A 295 28.04 -2.58 -32.00
C THR A 295 28.19 -3.97 -31.41
N SER A 296 27.07 -4.66 -31.19
CA SER A 296 27.01 -6.03 -30.72
C SER A 296 26.38 -6.94 -31.76
N ASP A 297 26.95 -8.11 -31.97
CA ASP A 297 26.35 -9.19 -32.75
C ASP A 297 25.46 -10.05 -31.84
N ILE A 298 24.24 -10.31 -32.28
CA ILE A 298 23.24 -11.07 -31.52
C ILE A 298 22.75 -12.26 -32.36
N PHE A 299 22.60 -13.39 -31.70
CA PHE A 299 22.22 -14.66 -32.32
C PHE A 299 21.02 -15.27 -31.60
N LEU A 300 19.97 -15.59 -32.34
CA LEU A 300 18.91 -16.51 -31.91
C LEU A 300 19.32 -17.94 -32.30
N HIS A 301 19.37 -18.87 -31.36
CA HIS A 301 19.85 -20.24 -31.59
C HIS A 301 19.30 -21.26 -30.59
N ARG A 302 19.71 -22.52 -30.76
CA ARG A 302 19.40 -23.65 -29.84
C ARG A 302 20.61 -24.27 -29.16
N ASP A 303 21.78 -23.67 -29.33
CA ASP A 303 23.02 -24.13 -28.69
C ASP A 303 23.03 -24.02 -27.16
N SER A 304 22.76 -25.14 -26.47
CA SER A 304 22.86 -25.22 -25.02
C SER A 304 24.29 -25.16 -24.47
N THR A 305 25.34 -25.18 -25.31
CA THR A 305 26.73 -25.05 -24.85
C THR A 305 27.11 -23.61 -24.45
N LEU A 306 26.24 -22.65 -24.76
CA LEU A 306 26.31 -21.24 -24.36
C LEU A 306 25.47 -20.93 -23.10
N MET A 307 25.00 -21.98 -22.41
CA MET A 307 24.35 -21.90 -21.09
C MET A 307 25.30 -22.41 -19.99
N PRO A 308 25.02 -22.14 -18.70
CA PRO A 308 25.75 -22.75 -17.59
C PRO A 308 25.81 -24.28 -17.71
N GLN A 309 26.93 -24.89 -17.29
CA GLN A 309 27.14 -26.33 -17.36
C GLN A 309 26.14 -27.07 -16.48
N ASN A 310 25.88 -26.56 -15.27
CA ASN A 310 24.87 -27.11 -14.40
C ASN A 310 23.49 -26.57 -14.79
N LYS A 311 22.61 -27.47 -15.25
CA LYS A 311 21.22 -27.14 -15.58
C LYS A 311 20.44 -26.54 -14.40
N SER A 312 20.82 -26.83 -13.14
CA SER A 312 20.19 -26.21 -11.98
C SER A 312 20.55 -24.72 -11.80
N ALA A 313 21.57 -24.23 -12.51
CA ALA A 313 21.96 -22.82 -12.54
C ALA A 313 21.33 -22.05 -13.70
N TRP A 314 20.63 -22.73 -14.62
CA TRP A 314 19.95 -22.07 -15.74
C TRP A 314 18.94 -21.07 -15.20
N SER A 315 19.12 -19.82 -15.61
CA SER A 315 18.26 -18.70 -15.28
C SER A 315 17.78 -18.03 -16.55
N ALA A 316 16.88 -17.06 -16.43
CA ALA A 316 16.40 -16.29 -17.56
C ALA A 316 17.53 -15.49 -18.26
N LEU A 317 18.44 -14.91 -17.48
CA LEU A 317 19.65 -14.23 -17.94
C LEU A 317 20.87 -15.02 -17.47
N ASN A 318 21.82 -15.32 -18.36
CA ASN A 318 23.01 -16.08 -18.00
C ASN A 318 24.24 -15.32 -18.45
N PHE A 319 25.02 -14.83 -17.48
CA PHE A 319 26.29 -14.14 -17.72
C PHE A 319 27.40 -15.18 -17.71
N LEU A 320 28.08 -15.35 -18.84
CA LEU A 320 29.15 -16.33 -18.99
C LEU A 320 30.47 -15.61 -19.26
N ASN A 321 31.54 -16.09 -18.65
CA ASN A 321 32.88 -15.58 -18.90
C ASN A 321 33.73 -16.65 -19.61
N SER A 322 34.35 -16.26 -20.73
CA SER A 322 35.19 -17.12 -21.55
C SER A 322 36.62 -17.22 -21.04
N SER A 323 37.33 -18.29 -21.41
CA SER A 323 38.77 -18.42 -21.22
C SER A 323 39.59 -17.38 -21.99
N LYS A 324 38.98 -16.64 -22.93
CA LYS A 324 39.58 -15.52 -23.67
C LYS A 324 39.29 -14.14 -23.07
N ASN A 325 38.81 -14.05 -21.82
CA ASN A 325 38.46 -12.79 -21.14
C ASN A 325 37.27 -12.00 -21.74
N ASN A 326 36.50 -12.59 -22.65
CA ASN A 326 35.27 -11.99 -23.15
C ASN A 326 34.07 -12.54 -22.37
N ALA A 327 33.26 -11.63 -21.84
CA ALA A 327 32.00 -11.97 -21.18
C ALA A 327 30.84 -11.82 -22.18
N PHE A 328 29.90 -12.77 -22.16
CA PHE A 328 28.72 -12.76 -23.02
C PHE A 328 27.46 -13.10 -22.22
N LEU A 329 26.31 -12.62 -22.73
CA LEU A 329 25.01 -12.83 -22.11
C LEU A 329 24.14 -13.72 -22.98
N THR A 330 23.61 -14.79 -22.39
CA THR A 330 22.60 -15.66 -23.01
C THR A 330 21.25 -15.51 -22.30
N TYR A 331 20.24 -15.04 -23.04
CA TYR A 331 18.84 -15.02 -22.62
C TYR A 331 18.17 -16.36 -22.92
N TRP A 332 17.47 -16.92 -21.95
CA TRP A 332 16.61 -18.09 -22.13
C TRP A 332 15.16 -17.65 -22.34
N LEU A 333 14.74 -17.56 -23.60
CA LEU A 333 13.44 -16.97 -23.97
C LEU A 333 12.26 -17.75 -23.40
N ASN A 334 12.38 -19.08 -23.25
CA ASN A 334 11.28 -19.88 -22.68
C ASN A 334 10.94 -19.48 -21.24
N ALA A 335 11.93 -19.14 -20.43
CA ALA A 335 11.71 -18.68 -19.06
C ALA A 335 11.18 -17.25 -19.02
N LEU A 336 11.73 -16.37 -19.88
CA LEU A 336 11.35 -14.95 -19.92
C LEU A 336 9.92 -14.72 -20.41
N GLN A 337 9.52 -15.44 -21.46
CA GLN A 337 8.26 -15.21 -22.19
C GLN A 337 7.22 -16.31 -21.95
N TYR A 338 7.38 -17.12 -20.90
CA TYR A 338 6.45 -18.20 -20.54
C TYR A 338 6.06 -19.12 -21.71
N ILE A 339 6.98 -19.32 -22.64
CA ILE A 339 6.77 -20.21 -23.78
C ILE A 339 6.54 -21.60 -23.18
N GLY A 340 5.37 -22.21 -23.48
CA GLY A 340 4.99 -23.53 -23.00
C GLY A 340 6.08 -24.58 -23.28
N LYS A 341 5.96 -25.78 -22.69
CA LYS A 341 6.95 -26.86 -22.91
C LYS A 341 7.05 -27.23 -24.40
N THR A 342 7.96 -26.57 -25.12
CA THR A 342 8.41 -26.94 -26.46
C THR A 342 9.39 -28.10 -26.36
N SER A 343 9.57 -28.84 -27.46
CA SER A 343 10.55 -29.93 -27.53
C SER A 343 12.00 -29.43 -27.42
N GLU A 344 12.28 -28.19 -27.83
CA GLU A 344 13.62 -27.58 -27.79
C GLU A 344 13.60 -26.12 -27.28
N PRO A 345 14.64 -25.66 -26.54
CA PRO A 345 14.73 -24.31 -25.99
C PRO A 345 15.20 -23.27 -27.01
N PHE A 346 14.77 -22.02 -26.84
CA PHE A 346 15.24 -20.86 -27.60
C PHE A 346 16.18 -19.99 -26.76
N PHE A 347 17.34 -19.68 -27.32
CA PHE A 347 18.36 -18.84 -26.69
C PHE A 347 18.69 -17.64 -27.57
N VAL A 348 18.91 -16.49 -26.93
CA VAL A 348 19.48 -15.31 -27.58
C VAL A 348 20.81 -15.00 -26.90
N THR A 349 21.92 -15.08 -27.63
CA THR A 349 23.25 -14.76 -27.11
C THR A 349 23.84 -13.53 -27.78
N VAL A 350 24.34 -12.61 -26.97
CA VAL A 350 25.01 -11.37 -27.39
C VAL A 350 26.52 -11.59 -27.34
N ASN A 351 27.21 -11.36 -28.47
CA ASN A 351 28.66 -11.49 -28.65
C ASN A 351 29.24 -12.82 -28.15
N PRO A 352 28.73 -13.98 -28.60
CA PRO A 352 29.31 -15.26 -28.21
C PRO A 352 30.74 -15.40 -28.74
N ASP A 353 31.61 -16.11 -28.00
CA ASP A 353 33.01 -16.35 -28.40
C ASP A 353 33.17 -17.14 -29.71
N HIS A 354 32.11 -17.82 -30.11
CA HIS A 354 32.02 -18.60 -31.33
C HIS A 354 30.59 -18.55 -31.85
N THR A 355 30.43 -18.71 -33.15
CA THR A 355 29.10 -18.81 -33.78
C THR A 355 28.31 -19.97 -33.16
N PRO A 356 27.12 -19.73 -32.60
CA PRO A 356 26.31 -20.77 -31.98
C PRO A 356 25.90 -21.87 -32.97
N LYS A 357 25.87 -23.12 -32.52
CA LYS A 357 25.27 -24.22 -33.29
C LYS A 357 23.76 -24.00 -33.42
N ASN A 358 23.18 -24.43 -34.55
CA ASN A 358 21.75 -24.28 -34.82
C ASN A 358 21.28 -22.81 -34.68
N THR A 359 22.03 -21.89 -35.30
CA THR A 359 21.65 -20.48 -35.39
C THR A 359 20.43 -20.35 -36.30
N LEU A 360 19.38 -19.70 -35.78
CA LEU A 360 18.12 -19.42 -36.46
C LEU A 360 18.13 -18.02 -37.08
N LEU A 361 18.71 -17.04 -36.40
CA LEU A 361 18.81 -15.65 -36.87
C LEU A 361 20.07 -14.99 -36.30
N LYS A 362 20.73 -14.15 -37.11
CA LYS A 362 21.81 -13.25 -36.70
C LYS A 362 21.44 -11.81 -37.05
N TRP A 363 21.68 -10.87 -36.15
CA TRP A 363 21.62 -9.43 -36.43
C TRP A 363 22.66 -8.68 -35.60
N SER A 364 22.87 -7.41 -35.91
CA SER A 364 23.77 -6.54 -35.16
C SER A 364 23.03 -5.30 -34.69
N THR A 365 23.39 -4.80 -33.51
CA THR A 365 22.73 -3.64 -32.89
C THR A 365 23.74 -2.71 -32.25
N GLY A 366 23.52 -1.41 -32.35
CA GLY A 366 24.28 -0.41 -31.62
C GLY A 366 23.74 -0.22 -30.21
N HIS A 367 24.61 0.01 -29.23
CA HIS A 367 24.25 0.38 -27.86
C HIS A 367 25.17 1.48 -27.35
N ALA A 368 24.63 2.40 -26.54
CA ALA A 368 25.39 3.51 -26.02
C ALA A 368 26.34 3.07 -24.90
N ILE A 369 27.52 3.66 -24.84
CA ILE A 369 28.56 3.40 -23.84
C ILE A 369 28.37 4.38 -22.66
N PRO A 370 28.23 3.88 -21.41
CA PRO A 370 27.98 4.71 -20.22
C PRO A 370 29.26 5.39 -19.71
N SER A 371 29.89 6.20 -20.57
CA SER A 371 31.11 6.94 -20.23
C SER A 371 30.80 8.09 -19.27
N VAL A 372 31.84 8.58 -18.57
CA VAL A 372 31.73 9.80 -17.73
C VAL A 372 31.27 11.00 -18.55
N ALA A 373 31.78 11.14 -19.78
CA ALA A 373 31.38 12.21 -20.69
C ALA A 373 29.88 12.14 -21.04
N ALA A 374 29.37 10.95 -21.34
CA ALA A 374 27.97 10.75 -21.67
C ALA A 374 27.04 11.02 -20.46
N SER A 375 27.45 10.59 -19.26
CA SER A 375 26.74 10.87 -18.00
C SER A 375 26.65 12.37 -17.69
N LYS A 376 27.71 13.13 -17.98
CA LYS A 376 27.70 14.59 -17.85
C LYS A 376 26.81 15.24 -18.91
N ALA A 377 26.94 14.81 -20.16
CA ALA A 377 26.16 15.34 -21.27
C ALA A 377 24.65 15.09 -21.08
N SER A 378 24.23 13.99 -20.45
CA SER A 378 22.81 13.73 -20.20
C SER A 378 22.17 14.76 -19.26
N LEU A 379 22.91 15.29 -18.28
CA LEU A 379 22.45 16.38 -17.41
C LEU A 379 22.33 17.72 -18.14
N GLU A 380 23.04 17.87 -19.25
CA GLU A 380 23.07 19.08 -20.06
C GLU A 380 22.08 19.01 -21.24
N LEU A 381 21.37 17.89 -21.45
CA LEU A 381 20.37 17.75 -22.52
C LEU A 381 19.30 18.84 -22.48
N GLY A 382 18.89 19.27 -21.28
CA GLY A 382 17.93 20.37 -21.12
C GLY A 382 18.38 21.69 -21.75
N GLN A 383 19.69 21.88 -21.97
CA GLN A 383 20.23 23.06 -22.65
C GLN A 383 19.99 23.05 -24.16
N ILE A 384 19.70 21.90 -24.77
CA ILE A 384 19.44 21.77 -26.22
C ILE A 384 17.98 21.44 -26.55
N GLN A 385 17.20 20.92 -25.59
CA GLN A 385 15.79 20.56 -25.81
C GLN A 385 14.93 21.75 -26.28
N GLY A 386 14.18 21.55 -27.37
CA GLY A 386 13.22 22.51 -27.92
C GLY A 386 13.85 23.71 -28.62
N LYS A 387 15.17 23.85 -28.60
CA LYS A 387 15.85 24.89 -29.39
C LYS A 387 15.61 24.60 -30.88
N ARG A 388 15.26 25.66 -31.63
CA ARG A 388 14.96 25.59 -33.07
C ARG A 388 13.81 24.62 -33.42
N GLY A 389 12.96 24.28 -32.45
CA GLY A 389 11.89 23.32 -32.66
C GLY A 389 12.36 21.86 -32.75
N ILE A 390 13.50 21.51 -32.16
CA ILE A 390 14.04 20.14 -32.15
C ILE A 390 14.10 19.62 -30.72
N TRP A 391 13.56 18.43 -30.50
CA TRP A 391 13.65 17.70 -29.25
C TRP A 391 14.37 16.38 -29.48
N PHE A 392 15.19 15.98 -28.52
CA PHE A 392 16.02 14.80 -28.55
C PHE A 392 15.56 13.80 -27.49
N CYS A 393 15.55 12.51 -27.79
CA CYS A 393 15.20 11.48 -26.81
C CYS A 393 16.07 10.21 -26.89
N GLY A 394 16.25 9.55 -25.73
CA GLY A 394 17.00 8.30 -25.58
C GLY A 394 18.50 8.46 -25.32
N TYR A 395 18.91 9.56 -24.68
CA TYR A 395 20.31 9.88 -24.37
C TYR A 395 20.59 9.98 -22.86
N ASP A 396 19.67 9.54 -21.99
CA ASP A 396 19.90 9.46 -20.54
C ASP A 396 19.87 8.00 -20.06
N PHE A 397 21.00 7.48 -19.60
CA PHE A 397 21.15 6.11 -19.12
C PHE A 397 20.34 5.79 -17.85
N ASN A 398 19.84 6.81 -17.15
CA ASN A 398 19.01 6.66 -15.95
C ASN A 398 17.51 6.67 -16.27
N GLN A 399 17.16 7.06 -17.49
CA GLN A 399 15.80 7.09 -17.99
C GLN A 399 15.58 5.95 -18.97
N ASP A 400 14.40 5.34 -18.87
CA ASP A 400 13.98 4.36 -19.85
C ASP A 400 13.68 5.02 -21.20
N GLU A 401 13.91 4.31 -22.31
CA GLU A 401 13.66 4.82 -23.68
C GLU A 401 12.22 5.33 -23.85
N LEU A 402 11.24 4.69 -23.21
CA LEU A 402 9.84 5.10 -23.23
C LEU A 402 9.63 6.45 -22.55
N LYS A 403 10.21 6.62 -21.35
CA LYS A 403 10.11 7.87 -20.58
C LYS A 403 10.75 9.01 -21.37
N ALA A 404 11.90 8.77 -21.98
CA ALA A 404 12.58 9.76 -22.80
C ALA A 404 11.69 10.21 -23.99
N GLY A 405 10.93 9.30 -24.60
CA GLY A 405 9.94 9.66 -25.62
C GLY A 405 8.78 10.50 -25.08
N MET A 406 8.22 10.12 -23.94
CA MET A 406 7.16 10.91 -23.28
C MET A 406 7.62 12.31 -22.89
N ASP A 407 8.83 12.45 -22.34
CA ASP A 407 9.39 13.74 -21.92
C ASP A 407 9.64 14.66 -23.13
N ALA A 408 10.12 14.13 -24.26
CA ALA A 408 10.25 14.90 -25.50
C ALA A 408 8.87 15.38 -26.01
N ALA A 409 7.86 14.50 -26.01
CA ALA A 409 6.50 14.87 -26.41
C ALA A 409 5.86 15.91 -25.48
N HIS A 410 6.01 15.77 -24.16
CA HIS A 410 5.54 16.76 -23.20
C HIS A 410 6.25 18.12 -23.34
N GLY A 411 7.55 18.09 -23.67
CA GLY A 411 8.32 19.28 -23.99
C GLY A 411 7.72 20.07 -25.16
N ILE A 412 7.29 19.39 -26.22
CA ILE A 412 6.56 20.01 -27.34
C ILE A 412 5.22 20.60 -26.88
N LEU A 413 4.50 19.89 -26.01
CA LEU A 413 3.19 20.32 -25.50
C LEU A 413 3.27 21.44 -24.46
N GLY A 414 4.46 21.95 -24.13
CA GLY A 414 4.66 22.98 -23.10
C GLY A 414 4.30 22.51 -21.69
N LYS A 415 4.19 21.19 -21.47
CA LYS A 415 3.95 20.60 -20.15
C LYS A 415 5.30 20.35 -19.49
N HIS A 416 5.57 21.01 -18.37
CA HIS A 416 6.68 20.60 -17.52
C HIS A 416 6.40 19.20 -16.99
N SER A 417 7.15 18.19 -17.43
CA SER A 417 7.17 16.93 -16.70
C SER A 417 7.83 17.21 -15.35
N SER A 418 7.09 17.01 -14.27
CA SER A 418 7.74 16.79 -12.99
C SER A 418 8.66 15.59 -13.20
N VAL A 419 9.91 15.68 -12.75
CA VAL A 419 10.77 14.51 -12.62
C VAL A 419 9.98 13.54 -11.74
N LEU A 420 9.29 12.57 -12.35
CA LEU A 420 8.70 11.45 -11.62
C LEU A 420 9.88 10.82 -10.91
N HIS A 421 10.02 11.15 -9.61
CA HIS A 421 10.98 10.54 -8.74
C HIS A 421 10.82 9.04 -8.93
N SER A 422 11.92 8.39 -9.29
CA SER A 422 12.04 6.95 -9.24
C SER A 422 11.39 6.48 -7.94
N PRO A 423 10.23 5.80 -7.95
CA PRO A 423 9.64 5.37 -6.70
C PRO A 423 10.68 4.50 -5.99
N LYS A 424 10.92 4.78 -4.71
CA LYS A 424 11.79 3.93 -3.90
C LYS A 424 11.19 2.53 -3.96
N ASN A 425 11.93 1.60 -4.52
CA ASN A 425 11.49 0.21 -4.55
C ASN A 425 11.68 -0.37 -3.15
N MET A 426 10.66 -1.09 -2.67
CA MET A 426 10.75 -1.78 -1.41
C MET A 426 11.78 -2.92 -1.48
N SER A 427 12.88 -2.78 -0.75
CA SER A 427 13.96 -3.78 -0.66
C SER A 427 13.91 -4.50 0.69
N PRO A 428 13.09 -5.56 0.85
CA PRO A 428 13.00 -6.27 2.12
C PRO A 428 14.31 -7.02 2.42
N SER A 429 14.73 -6.96 3.68
CA SER A 429 15.77 -7.84 4.23
C SER A 429 15.37 -9.31 4.15
N PHE A 430 16.29 -10.22 4.46
CA PHE A 430 15.99 -11.66 4.50
C PHE A 430 14.83 -12.00 5.46
N MET A 431 14.81 -11.37 6.63
CA MET A 431 13.77 -11.57 7.63
C MET A 431 12.41 -11.05 7.14
N GLU A 432 12.39 -9.86 6.53
CA GLU A 432 11.17 -9.26 5.96
C GLU A 432 10.68 -10.03 4.73
N THR A 433 11.58 -10.59 3.92
CA THR A 433 11.22 -11.46 2.79
C THR A 433 10.53 -12.74 3.27
N THR A 434 11.05 -13.33 4.35
CA THR A 434 10.44 -14.50 4.98
C THR A 434 9.07 -14.14 5.57
N ALA A 435 8.96 -13.01 6.26
CA ALA A 435 7.70 -12.51 6.79
C ALA A 435 6.68 -12.23 5.68
N ARG A 436 7.10 -11.63 4.56
CA ARG A 436 6.26 -11.42 3.39
C ARG A 436 5.71 -12.72 2.84
N LEU A 437 6.57 -13.73 2.64
CA LEU A 437 6.13 -15.06 2.18
C LEU A 437 5.12 -15.67 3.14
N PHE A 438 5.32 -15.55 4.45
CA PHE A 438 4.39 -16.04 5.45
C PHE A 438 3.04 -15.32 5.38
N VAL A 439 3.02 -13.99 5.41
CA VAL A 439 1.81 -13.17 5.39
C VAL A 439 1.05 -13.35 4.08
N THR A 440 1.72 -13.28 2.93
CA THR A 440 1.06 -13.48 1.62
C THR A 440 0.46 -14.88 1.49
N LYS A 441 1.17 -15.93 1.93
CA LYS A 441 0.63 -17.30 1.96
C LYS A 441 -0.57 -17.43 2.89
N PHE A 442 -0.54 -16.75 4.04
CA PHE A 442 -1.67 -16.71 4.96
C PHE A 442 -2.89 -16.05 4.31
N PHE A 443 -2.76 -14.85 3.75
CA PHE A 443 -3.86 -14.17 3.06
C PHE A 443 -4.40 -14.98 1.87
N GLN A 444 -3.52 -15.63 1.10
CA GLN A 444 -3.93 -16.52 0.00
C GLN A 444 -4.81 -17.69 0.46
N GLN A 445 -4.58 -18.20 1.68
CA GLN A 445 -5.36 -19.30 2.25
C GLN A 445 -6.60 -18.82 3.00
N TYR A 446 -6.54 -17.63 3.61
CA TYR A 446 -7.57 -17.09 4.48
C TYR A 446 -8.67 -16.35 3.71
N ILE A 447 -8.31 -15.60 2.66
CA ILE A 447 -9.28 -14.82 1.86
C ILE A 447 -10.02 -15.75 0.91
N SER A 448 -11.13 -16.29 1.41
CA SER A 448 -12.12 -17.12 0.71
C SER A 448 -13.36 -16.34 0.25
N MET A 449 -13.58 -15.13 0.76
CA MET A 449 -14.65 -14.19 0.36
C MET A 449 -14.10 -12.77 0.22
N GLY A 450 -14.61 -12.00 -0.75
CA GLY A 450 -14.12 -10.65 -1.05
C GLY A 450 -12.75 -10.63 -1.75
N CYS A 451 -12.18 -9.44 -1.91
CA CYS A 451 -10.88 -9.24 -2.55
C CYS A 451 -9.99 -8.27 -1.77
N VAL A 452 -8.76 -8.70 -1.47
CA VAL A 452 -7.72 -7.86 -0.87
C VAL A 452 -6.53 -7.83 -1.80
N THR A 453 -6.08 -6.64 -2.16
CA THR A 453 -4.87 -6.44 -2.98
C THR A 453 -3.81 -5.70 -2.17
N PHE A 454 -2.59 -6.21 -2.12
CA PHE A 454 -1.42 -5.46 -1.65
C PHE A 454 -0.68 -4.91 -2.86
N LEU A 455 -0.47 -3.61 -2.87
CA LEU A 455 0.36 -2.87 -3.83
C LEU A 455 1.61 -2.39 -3.08
N GLU A 456 2.73 -3.07 -3.24
CA GLU A 456 4.00 -2.65 -2.63
C GLU A 456 4.56 -1.41 -3.35
N GLU A 457 5.21 -0.52 -2.61
CA GLU A 457 6.11 0.49 -3.19
C GLU A 457 7.18 -0.23 -4.02
N GLY A 458 7.21 0.04 -5.32
CA GLY A 458 7.96 -0.75 -6.30
C GLY A 458 7.12 -1.71 -7.14
N GLY A 459 5.80 -1.55 -7.16
CA GLY A 459 4.92 -2.07 -8.21
C GLY A 459 4.59 -3.56 -8.11
N ARG A 460 5.04 -4.26 -7.07
CA ARG A 460 4.64 -5.66 -6.84
C ARG A 460 3.20 -5.71 -6.35
N ILE A 461 2.42 -6.62 -6.94
CA ILE A 461 0.99 -6.75 -6.63
C ILE A 461 0.71 -8.17 -6.14
N PHE A 462 0.13 -8.28 -4.94
CA PHE A 462 -0.47 -9.52 -4.45
C PHE A 462 -1.98 -9.36 -4.43
N THR A 463 -2.71 -10.22 -5.13
CA THR A 463 -4.18 -10.20 -5.10
C THR A 463 -4.71 -11.49 -4.49
N PHE A 464 -5.45 -11.35 -3.39
CA PHE A 464 -6.11 -12.45 -2.69
C PHE A 464 -7.61 -12.32 -2.95
N LYS A 465 -8.13 -13.17 -3.82
CA LYS A 465 -9.52 -13.12 -4.29
C LYS A 465 -10.27 -14.38 -3.88
N GLY A 466 -11.36 -14.19 -3.15
CA GLY A 466 -12.33 -15.21 -2.81
C GLY A 466 -13.60 -15.13 -3.64
N ASN A 467 -14.69 -15.67 -3.11
CA ASN A 467 -16.03 -15.57 -3.70
C ASN A 467 -16.55 -14.12 -3.60
N MET A 468 -16.65 -13.47 -4.76
CA MET A 468 -17.13 -12.08 -4.89
C MET A 468 -18.66 -11.96 -4.96
N GLU A 469 -19.38 -13.05 -5.25
CA GLU A 469 -20.85 -13.04 -5.28
C GLU A 469 -21.42 -12.97 -3.87
N LYS A 470 -20.82 -13.71 -2.92
CA LYS A 470 -21.21 -13.68 -1.51
C LYS A 470 -20.71 -12.46 -0.75
N CYS A 471 -19.54 -11.94 -1.14
CA CYS A 471 -18.96 -10.74 -0.55
C CYS A 471 -18.38 -9.86 -1.66
N PRO A 472 -19.10 -8.83 -2.14
CA PRO A 472 -18.65 -7.98 -3.25
C PRO A 472 -17.59 -6.96 -2.83
N LEU A 473 -17.12 -7.00 -1.58
CA LEU A 473 -16.17 -6.02 -1.05
C LEU A 473 -14.77 -6.24 -1.63
N LYS A 474 -14.12 -5.12 -1.96
CA LYS A 474 -12.72 -5.06 -2.39
C LYS A 474 -11.97 -3.97 -1.62
N THR A 475 -10.69 -4.21 -1.36
CA THR A 475 -9.81 -3.19 -0.79
C THR A 475 -8.40 -3.33 -1.34
N VAL A 476 -7.71 -2.20 -1.52
CA VAL A 476 -6.32 -2.14 -2.03
C VAL A 476 -5.46 -1.41 -1.01
N LEU A 477 -4.54 -2.15 -0.40
CA LEU A 477 -3.54 -1.63 0.54
C LEU A 477 -2.31 -1.20 -0.25
N LYS A 478 -1.83 0.01 -0.03
CA LYS A 478 -0.53 0.49 -0.50
C LYS A 478 0.50 0.23 0.59
N VAL A 479 1.40 -0.73 0.39
CA VAL A 479 2.43 -1.11 1.36
C VAL A 479 3.68 -0.28 1.09
N HIS A 480 4.00 0.60 2.03
CA HIS A 480 5.10 1.56 1.91
C HIS A 480 6.39 1.06 2.55
N ASN A 481 6.28 0.15 3.53
CA ASN A 481 7.42 -0.31 4.31
C ASN A 481 7.39 -1.83 4.53
N PRO A 482 8.52 -2.55 4.34
CA PRO A 482 8.59 -4.00 4.58
C PRO A 482 8.31 -4.41 6.03
N GLN A 483 8.41 -3.48 6.98
CA GLN A 483 8.01 -3.68 8.37
C GLN A 483 6.54 -4.08 8.51
N PHE A 484 5.67 -3.73 7.55
CA PHE A 484 4.29 -4.22 7.46
C PHE A 484 4.20 -5.74 7.66
N TYR A 485 5.00 -6.50 6.88
CA TYR A 485 4.98 -7.95 6.95
C TYR A 485 5.56 -8.49 8.25
N TRP A 486 6.63 -7.87 8.73
CA TRP A 486 7.31 -8.28 9.95
C TRP A 486 6.41 -8.11 11.19
N ARG A 487 5.73 -6.96 11.31
CA ARG A 487 4.80 -6.68 12.42
C ARG A 487 3.63 -7.65 12.44
N ILE A 488 2.99 -7.88 11.30
CA ILE A 488 1.87 -8.84 11.18
C ILE A 488 2.33 -10.25 11.54
N MET A 489 3.49 -10.70 11.06
CA MET A 489 3.99 -12.03 11.40
C MET A 489 4.26 -12.19 12.90
N LYS A 490 4.75 -11.14 13.57
CA LYS A 490 5.15 -11.19 14.99
C LYS A 490 3.98 -11.01 15.95
N GLU A 491 3.06 -10.11 15.63
CA GLU A 491 2.01 -9.63 16.55
C GLU A 491 0.60 -9.72 15.97
N ALA A 492 0.42 -10.41 14.83
CA ALA A 492 -0.88 -10.70 14.20
C ALA A 492 -1.76 -9.45 14.03
N ASP A 493 -2.90 -9.37 14.72
CA ASP A 493 -3.87 -8.28 14.67
C ASP A 493 -3.32 -6.97 15.27
N ILE A 494 -2.62 -7.05 16.40
CA ILE A 494 -1.87 -5.90 16.96
C ILE A 494 -0.76 -5.49 16.00
N GLY A 495 -0.12 -6.46 15.35
CA GLY A 495 0.88 -6.20 14.31
C GLY A 495 0.32 -5.43 13.11
N LEU A 496 -0.90 -5.76 12.67
CA LEU A 496 -1.60 -5.04 11.62
C LEU A 496 -1.94 -3.60 12.06
N ALA A 497 -2.44 -3.43 13.28
CA ALA A 497 -2.71 -2.10 13.84
C ALA A 497 -1.42 -1.27 13.95
N ASP A 498 -0.34 -1.85 14.46
CA ASP A 498 0.96 -1.20 14.56
C ASP A 498 1.50 -0.78 13.21
N ALA A 499 1.40 -1.64 12.19
CA ALA A 499 1.82 -1.32 10.84
C ALA A 499 1.06 -0.11 10.29
N TYR A 500 -0.25 -0.03 10.56
CA TYR A 500 -1.06 1.11 10.15
C TYR A 500 -0.68 2.38 10.93
N ILE A 501 -0.56 2.31 12.26
CA ILE A 501 -0.17 3.43 13.14
C ILE A 501 1.21 3.98 12.75
N HIS A 502 2.14 3.13 12.36
CA HIS A 502 3.48 3.55 11.92
C HIS A 502 3.51 4.08 10.50
N GLY A 503 2.42 3.99 9.74
CA GLY A 503 2.36 4.39 8.34
C GLY A 503 3.05 3.42 7.39
N ASP A 504 3.25 2.16 7.80
CA ASP A 504 3.88 1.12 6.97
C ASP A 504 2.99 0.74 5.78
N PHE A 505 1.69 1.01 5.86
CA PHE A 505 0.76 0.90 4.74
C PHE A 505 -0.37 1.92 4.85
N SER A 506 -1.02 2.17 3.72
CA SER A 506 -2.24 2.99 3.58
C SER A 506 -3.21 2.31 2.62
N PHE A 507 -4.27 3.01 2.21
CA PHE A 507 -5.25 2.48 1.27
C PHE A 507 -5.35 3.34 0.01
N LEU A 508 -5.70 2.71 -1.11
CA LEU A 508 -6.05 3.46 -2.33
C LEU A 508 -7.35 4.24 -2.14
N ASP A 509 -8.33 3.63 -1.47
CA ASP A 509 -9.56 4.29 -1.02
C ASP A 509 -9.35 4.73 0.43
N GLU A 510 -9.10 6.03 0.62
CA GLU A 510 -8.86 6.63 1.93
C GLU A 510 -10.12 6.74 2.80
N THR A 511 -11.32 6.50 2.27
CA THR A 511 -12.57 6.63 3.03
C THR A 511 -13.08 5.29 3.53
N GLU A 512 -13.10 4.29 2.65
CA GLU A 512 -13.72 2.99 2.92
C GLU A 512 -12.69 1.85 2.91
N GLY A 513 -11.44 2.08 2.52
CA GLY A 513 -10.43 1.02 2.35
C GLY A 513 -10.18 0.20 3.62
N LEU A 514 -9.95 0.87 4.75
CA LEU A 514 -9.70 0.22 6.04
C LEU A 514 -10.96 -0.44 6.60
N LEU A 515 -12.10 0.24 6.53
CA LEU A 515 -13.40 -0.32 6.89
C LEU A 515 -13.71 -1.61 6.10
N ASN A 516 -13.48 -1.59 4.79
CA ASN A 516 -13.71 -2.74 3.91
C ASN A 516 -12.73 -3.88 4.21
N LEU A 517 -11.48 -3.58 4.57
CA LEU A 517 -10.54 -4.61 5.02
C LEU A 517 -11.13 -5.38 6.21
N PHE A 518 -11.55 -4.69 7.28
CA PHE A 518 -12.13 -5.37 8.45
C PHE A 518 -13.39 -6.14 8.13
N ARG A 519 -14.29 -5.58 7.31
CA ARG A 519 -15.52 -6.28 6.88
C ARG A 519 -15.22 -7.55 6.11
N ILE A 520 -14.20 -7.54 5.24
CA ILE A 520 -13.72 -8.74 4.52
C ILE A 520 -13.15 -9.75 5.52
N LEU A 521 -12.35 -9.31 6.51
CA LEU A 521 -11.80 -10.20 7.53
C LEU A 521 -12.89 -10.88 8.36
N VAL A 522 -13.91 -10.13 8.80
CA VAL A 522 -15.07 -10.68 9.52
C VAL A 522 -15.80 -11.72 8.68
N ALA A 523 -16.11 -11.40 7.41
CA ALA A 523 -16.83 -12.31 6.53
C ALA A 523 -16.08 -13.64 6.31
N ASN A 524 -14.75 -13.60 6.21
CA ASN A 524 -13.91 -14.80 6.08
C ASN A 524 -13.87 -15.65 7.37
N LYS A 525 -13.90 -15.00 8.53
CA LYS A 525 -13.98 -15.68 9.84
C LYS A 525 -15.27 -16.51 9.94
N GLU A 526 -16.41 -15.91 9.58
CA GLU A 526 -17.71 -16.57 9.61
C GLU A 526 -17.80 -17.77 8.64
N ASN A 527 -17.31 -17.59 7.41
CA ASN A 527 -17.29 -18.66 6.40
C ASN A 527 -16.42 -19.86 6.84
N SER A 528 -15.29 -19.58 7.49
CA SER A 528 -14.40 -20.62 8.04
C SER A 528 -15.05 -21.40 9.19
N ALA A 529 -15.85 -20.74 10.03
CA ALA A 529 -16.60 -21.39 11.09
C ALA A 529 -17.72 -22.29 10.53
N ALA A 530 -18.42 -21.85 9.48
CA ALA A 530 -19.52 -22.59 8.86
C ALA A 530 -19.07 -23.83 8.08
N SER A 531 -17.88 -23.82 7.47
CA SER A 531 -17.42 -24.87 6.56
C SER A 531 -16.89 -26.15 7.25
N GLY A 532 -16.89 -26.22 8.58
CA GLY A 532 -16.48 -27.42 9.35
C GLY A 532 -15.02 -27.87 9.17
N SER A 533 -14.22 -27.14 8.38
CA SER A 533 -12.83 -27.49 8.06
C SER A 533 -11.92 -27.21 9.26
N ASN A 534 -11.62 -28.26 10.04
CA ASN A 534 -10.72 -28.29 11.19
C ASN A 534 -10.88 -27.14 12.22
N LYS A 535 -11.31 -27.51 13.42
CA LYS A 535 -11.46 -26.71 14.66
C LYS A 535 -10.19 -25.98 15.18
N ARG A 536 -9.22 -25.59 14.33
CA ARG A 536 -7.97 -24.89 14.71
C ARG A 536 -7.45 -23.85 13.70
N ARG A 537 -8.21 -23.45 12.69
CA ARG A 537 -7.83 -22.34 11.78
C ARG A 537 -8.60 -21.06 12.07
N THR A 538 -8.60 -20.64 13.33
CA THR A 538 -8.94 -19.25 13.68
C THR A 538 -7.78 -18.34 13.24
N TRP A 539 -8.08 -17.13 12.74
CA TRP A 539 -7.10 -16.01 12.62
C TRP A 539 -6.29 -15.79 13.91
N TRP A 540 -6.81 -16.31 15.02
CA TRP A 540 -6.37 -16.19 16.40
C TRP A 540 -5.54 -17.38 16.93
N SER A 541 -5.27 -18.42 16.14
CA SER A 541 -4.46 -19.57 16.56
C SER A 541 -3.06 -19.55 15.92
N PRO A 542 -2.04 -18.96 16.56
CA PRO A 542 -0.68 -18.96 16.03
C PRO A 542 -0.07 -20.36 16.13
N ALA A 543 0.13 -21.00 14.98
CA ALA A 543 1.04 -22.12 14.87
C ALA A 543 2.49 -21.61 14.95
N LEU A 544 3.03 -21.56 16.19
CA LEU A 544 4.45 -21.53 16.62
C LEU A 544 4.89 -20.31 17.50
N LEU A 545 5.31 -20.67 18.72
CA LEU A 545 6.31 -20.14 19.67
C LEU A 545 6.67 -18.63 19.83
N THR A 546 6.47 -17.73 18.89
CA THR A 546 6.76 -16.29 19.11
C THR A 546 5.58 -15.54 19.72
N ALA A 547 4.36 -16.00 19.48
CA ALA A 547 3.15 -15.43 20.06
C ALA A 547 2.98 -15.74 21.55
N SER A 548 3.61 -16.79 22.11
CA SER A 548 3.49 -17.13 23.54
C SER A 548 4.15 -16.09 24.46
N ILE A 549 5.21 -15.42 24.00
CA ILE A 549 5.90 -14.36 24.76
C ILE A 549 5.13 -13.04 24.64
N SER A 550 4.67 -12.69 23.43
CA SER A 550 3.84 -11.50 23.20
C SER A 550 2.48 -11.61 23.92
N SER A 551 1.82 -12.77 23.82
CA SER A 551 0.54 -13.03 24.51
C SER A 551 0.69 -13.03 26.02
N ALA A 552 1.80 -13.52 26.58
CA ALA A 552 2.07 -13.44 28.01
C ALA A 552 2.27 -11.99 28.48
N LYS A 553 3.01 -11.16 27.73
CA LYS A 553 3.18 -9.73 28.01
C LYS A 553 1.82 -9.03 28.08
N TYR A 554 0.98 -9.23 27.06
CA TYR A 554 -0.33 -8.60 27.04
C TYR A 554 -1.27 -9.16 28.12
N PHE A 555 -1.28 -10.47 28.35
CA PHE A 555 -2.06 -11.12 29.40
C PHE A 555 -1.74 -10.58 30.80
N VAL A 556 -0.45 -10.46 31.16
CA VAL A 556 -0.03 -9.85 32.44
C VAL A 556 -0.47 -8.39 32.52
N LYS A 557 -0.33 -7.63 31.43
CA LYS A 557 -0.79 -6.23 31.36
C LYS A 557 -2.32 -6.11 31.56
N HIS A 558 -3.10 -7.06 31.05
CA HIS A 558 -4.56 -7.09 31.23
C HIS A 558 -4.98 -7.42 32.65
N LEU A 559 -4.32 -8.38 33.31
CA LEU A 559 -4.57 -8.68 34.73
C LEU A 559 -4.34 -7.45 35.62
N LEU A 560 -3.29 -6.67 35.34
CA LEU A 560 -3.00 -5.42 36.06
C LEU A 560 -4.00 -4.27 35.77
N ARG A 561 -4.93 -4.46 34.84
CA ARG A 561 -5.94 -3.46 34.41
C ARG A 561 -7.36 -3.82 34.85
N GLN A 562 -7.59 -4.77 35.78
CA GLN A 562 -8.91 -5.09 36.32
C GLN A 562 -9.60 -3.89 37.00
N ASN A 563 -10.93 -3.78 36.89
CA ASN A 563 -11.72 -2.60 37.32
C ASN A 563 -12.13 -2.61 38.82
N THR A 564 -11.17 -2.88 39.71
CA THR A 564 -11.32 -2.56 41.15
C THR A 564 -11.59 -1.06 41.33
N ILE A 565 -12.16 -0.61 42.46
CA ILE A 565 -12.53 0.82 42.68
C ILE A 565 -11.39 1.78 42.33
N THR A 566 -10.19 1.56 42.86
CA THR A 566 -9.03 2.43 42.60
C THR A 566 -8.54 2.35 41.16
N GLN A 567 -8.59 1.16 40.55
CA GLN A 567 -8.05 0.93 39.20
C GLN A 567 -9.05 1.35 38.10
N ALA A 568 -10.36 1.25 38.34
CA ALA A 568 -11.40 1.74 37.44
C ALA A 568 -11.21 3.24 37.17
N ARG A 569 -10.97 4.05 38.21
CA ARG A 569 -10.64 5.47 38.05
C ARG A 569 -9.42 5.70 37.16
N ARG A 570 -8.34 4.93 37.36
CA ARG A 570 -7.10 5.02 36.55
C ARG A 570 -7.30 4.59 35.09
N ASN A 571 -8.17 3.62 34.85
CA ASN A 571 -8.49 3.16 33.51
C ASN A 571 -9.32 4.21 32.75
N ILE A 572 -10.34 4.78 33.41
CA ILE A 572 -11.16 5.86 32.86
C ILE A 572 -10.33 7.12 32.58
N SER A 573 -9.52 7.58 33.55
CA SER A 573 -8.74 8.82 33.36
C SER A 573 -7.76 8.76 32.18
N ARG A 574 -7.16 7.59 31.90
CA ARG A 574 -6.23 7.42 30.77
C ARG A 574 -6.83 7.76 29.40
N HIS A 575 -8.13 7.55 29.23
CA HIS A 575 -8.83 7.86 27.98
C HIS A 575 -9.54 9.21 28.06
N TYR A 576 -10.34 9.42 29.10
CA TYR A 576 -11.26 10.56 29.18
C TYR A 576 -10.59 11.85 29.65
N ASP A 577 -9.39 11.79 30.25
CA ASP A 577 -8.63 12.98 30.64
C ASP A 577 -7.58 13.41 29.59
N LEU A 578 -7.66 12.89 28.35
CA LEU A 578 -6.76 13.28 27.26
C LEU A 578 -6.85 14.79 26.95
N SER A 579 -8.01 15.25 26.48
CA SER A 579 -8.30 16.67 26.25
C SER A 579 -9.76 16.88 25.85
N ASN A 580 -10.47 17.77 26.54
CA ASN A 580 -11.83 18.15 26.15
C ASN A 580 -11.87 18.88 24.80
N GLU A 581 -10.83 19.63 24.48
CA GLU A 581 -10.68 20.33 23.20
C GLU A 581 -10.58 19.32 22.06
N LEU A 582 -9.79 18.25 22.24
CA LEU A 582 -9.71 17.14 21.30
C LEU A 582 -11.08 16.49 21.07
N PHE A 583 -11.77 16.08 22.15
CA PHE A 583 -13.08 15.43 22.06
C PHE A 583 -14.11 16.33 21.36
N THR A 584 -14.07 17.64 21.61
CA THR A 584 -14.98 18.61 20.97
C THR A 584 -14.84 18.62 19.44
N LEU A 585 -13.64 18.39 18.91
CA LEU A 585 -13.38 18.43 17.46
C LEU A 585 -14.15 17.37 16.67
N TYR A 586 -14.54 16.25 17.29
CA TYR A 586 -15.24 15.17 16.59
C TYR A 586 -16.56 14.71 17.23
N LEU A 587 -16.80 15.00 18.52
CA LEU A 587 -18.09 14.74 19.16
C LEU A 587 -19.13 15.84 18.90
N GLY A 588 -18.69 17.01 18.45
CA GLY A 588 -19.56 18.17 18.23
C GLY A 588 -20.04 18.81 19.54
N LYS A 589 -21.03 19.69 19.41
CA LYS A 589 -21.50 20.55 20.53
C LYS A 589 -22.11 19.76 21.67
N MET A 590 -22.72 18.63 21.35
CA MET A 590 -23.40 17.78 22.32
C MET A 590 -22.41 17.03 23.22
N MET A 591 -21.13 16.91 22.84
CA MET A 591 -20.11 16.19 23.62
C MET A 591 -20.65 14.82 24.12
N GLN A 592 -21.20 14.03 23.20
CA GLN A 592 -21.71 12.69 23.50
C GLN A 592 -20.76 11.66 22.88
N TYR A 593 -19.99 10.98 23.73
CA TYR A 593 -19.13 9.88 23.32
C TYR A 593 -19.82 8.53 23.52
N SER A 594 -20.97 8.41 22.87
CA SER A 594 -21.84 7.23 22.83
C SER A 594 -22.65 7.23 21.54
N SER A 595 -23.29 6.13 21.23
CA SER A 595 -24.17 5.96 20.06
C SER A 595 -25.26 7.05 20.00
N GLY A 596 -25.43 7.66 18.83
CA GLY A 596 -26.66 8.39 18.50
C GLY A 596 -27.78 7.44 18.06
N VAL A 597 -28.95 7.99 17.72
CA VAL A 597 -30.05 7.24 17.07
C VAL A 597 -30.36 7.87 15.72
N PHE A 598 -30.04 7.18 14.64
CA PHE A 598 -30.24 7.64 13.26
C PHE A 598 -31.50 7.00 12.66
N ARG A 599 -32.25 7.76 11.85
CA ARG A 599 -33.38 7.26 11.06
C ARG A 599 -32.92 6.68 9.73
N THR A 600 -32.15 7.46 8.97
CA THR A 600 -31.72 7.13 7.60
C THR A 600 -30.20 7.01 7.46
N GLY A 601 -29.45 7.39 8.50
CA GLY A 601 -27.98 7.36 8.51
C GLY A 601 -27.30 8.58 7.85
N GLU A 602 -28.05 9.45 7.18
CA GLU A 602 -27.55 10.67 6.51
C GLU A 602 -27.66 11.92 7.39
N GLU A 603 -28.38 11.82 8.51
CA GLU A 603 -28.62 12.93 9.42
C GLU A 603 -27.34 13.42 10.08
N HIS A 604 -27.32 14.69 10.49
CA HIS A 604 -26.20 15.23 11.25
C HIS A 604 -26.09 14.59 12.65
N LEU A 605 -24.87 14.34 13.14
CA LEU A 605 -24.60 13.70 14.44
C LEU A 605 -25.41 14.31 15.60
N ASP A 606 -25.46 15.64 15.72
CA ASP A 606 -26.21 16.34 16.77
C ASP A 606 -27.72 16.03 16.76
N VAL A 607 -28.32 15.75 15.59
CA VAL A 607 -29.73 15.36 15.48
C VAL A 607 -29.91 13.96 16.06
N ALA A 608 -29.05 13.03 15.67
CA ALA A 608 -29.08 11.66 16.18
C ALA A 608 -28.82 11.59 17.70
N GLN A 609 -27.92 12.43 18.22
CA GLN A 609 -27.64 12.50 19.66
C GLN A 609 -28.83 13.05 20.47
N ARG A 610 -29.49 14.10 19.98
CA ARG A 610 -30.72 14.62 20.62
C ARG A 610 -31.86 13.61 20.60
N ARG A 611 -31.98 12.84 19.51
CA ARG A 611 -32.95 11.76 19.43
C ARG A 611 -32.67 10.65 20.43
N LYS A 612 -31.41 10.23 20.56
CA LYS A 612 -30.98 9.26 21.58
C LYS A 612 -31.36 9.74 22.99
N ILE A 613 -31.03 10.98 23.33
CA ILE A 613 -31.40 11.59 24.61
C ILE A 613 -32.92 11.58 24.83
N SER A 614 -33.68 11.98 23.81
CA SER A 614 -35.15 12.00 23.87
C SER A 614 -35.73 10.60 24.13
N SER A 615 -35.21 9.59 23.42
CA SER A 615 -35.61 8.18 23.60
C SER A 615 -35.32 7.69 25.01
N LEU A 616 -34.14 8.00 25.58
CA LEU A 616 -33.80 7.62 26.96
C LEU A 616 -34.73 8.27 28.00
N ILE A 617 -35.03 9.57 27.84
CA ILE A 617 -35.95 10.31 28.74
C ILE A 617 -37.36 9.71 28.68
N GLU A 618 -37.84 9.39 27.48
CA GLU A 618 -39.17 8.83 27.27
C GLU A 618 -39.28 7.39 27.77
N LYS A 619 -38.27 6.56 27.54
CA LYS A 619 -38.18 5.21 28.09
C LYS A 619 -38.13 5.22 29.62
N ALA A 620 -37.43 6.19 30.19
CA ALA A 620 -37.39 6.38 31.64
C ALA A 620 -38.67 7.02 32.20
N ARG A 621 -39.62 7.49 31.39
CA ARG A 621 -40.87 8.17 31.84
C ARG A 621 -40.57 9.22 32.92
N ILE A 622 -39.63 10.13 32.63
CA ILE A 622 -39.19 11.15 33.58
C ILE A 622 -40.24 12.25 33.69
N GLU A 623 -40.52 12.69 34.92
CA GLU A 623 -41.50 13.71 35.25
C GLU A 623 -40.88 14.69 36.25
N LYS A 624 -41.48 15.87 36.41
CA LYS A 624 -40.89 16.99 37.17
C LYS A 624 -40.58 16.69 38.64
N TRP A 625 -41.27 15.74 39.26
CA TRP A 625 -41.07 15.39 40.67
C TRP A 625 -40.08 14.24 40.88
N HIS A 626 -39.61 13.62 39.80
CA HIS A 626 -38.63 12.53 39.89
C HIS A 626 -37.23 13.04 40.24
N GLU A 627 -36.50 12.22 40.99
CA GLU A 627 -35.06 12.33 41.14
C GLU A 627 -34.38 11.25 40.28
N VAL A 628 -33.50 11.70 39.38
CA VAL A 628 -32.83 10.85 38.39
C VAL A 628 -31.37 10.67 38.78
N LEU A 629 -30.88 9.44 38.76
CA LEU A 629 -29.46 9.12 38.83
C LEU A 629 -28.93 8.74 37.45
N ASP A 630 -27.83 9.37 37.04
CA ASP A 630 -27.09 9.05 35.83
C ASP A 630 -25.71 8.49 36.16
N ILE A 631 -25.55 7.18 35.95
CA ILE A 631 -24.33 6.45 36.25
C ILE A 631 -23.41 6.51 35.04
N GLY A 632 -22.40 7.38 35.10
CA GLY A 632 -21.52 7.64 33.95
C GLY A 632 -21.99 8.83 33.11
N CYS A 633 -22.28 9.97 33.75
CA CYS A 633 -22.93 11.12 33.13
C CYS A 633 -22.13 11.88 32.06
N GLY A 634 -20.89 11.45 31.79
CA GLY A 634 -20.02 12.01 30.76
C GLY A 634 -19.82 13.53 30.91
N TRP A 635 -20.04 14.26 29.81
CA TRP A 635 -19.88 15.71 29.74
C TRP A 635 -21.15 16.50 30.16
N GLY A 636 -22.16 15.81 30.70
CA GLY A 636 -23.35 16.44 31.33
C GLY A 636 -24.52 16.77 30.40
N SER A 637 -24.42 16.54 29.09
CA SER A 637 -25.47 16.93 28.14
C SER A 637 -26.80 16.20 28.34
N LEU A 638 -26.77 14.92 28.73
CA LEU A 638 -27.99 14.18 29.08
C LEU A 638 -28.69 14.82 30.31
N ALA A 639 -27.92 15.22 31.32
CA ALA A 639 -28.44 15.89 32.51
C ALA A 639 -29.11 17.22 32.16
N ILE A 640 -28.42 18.05 31.39
CA ILE A 640 -28.91 19.37 30.96
C ILE A 640 -30.21 19.23 30.16
N GLU A 641 -30.23 18.36 29.15
CA GLU A 641 -31.41 18.22 28.29
C GLU A 641 -32.58 17.54 29.02
N THR A 642 -32.31 16.61 29.94
CA THR A 642 -33.35 16.03 30.80
C THR A 642 -34.03 17.09 31.66
N VAL A 643 -33.25 17.88 32.41
CA VAL A 643 -33.80 18.88 33.32
C VAL A 643 -34.48 20.03 32.56
N LYS A 644 -33.95 20.45 31.40
CA LYS A 644 -34.64 21.44 30.54
C LYS A 644 -36.02 20.95 30.11
N ARG A 645 -36.15 19.66 29.77
CA ARG A 645 -37.41 19.09 29.27
C ARG A 645 -38.42 18.83 30.38
N THR A 646 -37.98 18.38 31.55
CA THR A 646 -38.88 17.85 32.59
C THR A 646 -38.92 18.68 33.87
N GLY A 647 -37.89 19.47 34.15
CA GLY A 647 -37.72 20.17 35.43
C GLY A 647 -37.42 19.27 36.62
N CYS A 648 -37.04 18.00 36.38
CA CYS A 648 -36.75 17.03 37.44
C CYS A 648 -35.45 17.37 38.20
N LYS A 649 -35.22 16.69 39.34
CA LYS A 649 -33.91 16.69 40.00
C LYS A 649 -33.01 15.65 39.36
N TYR A 650 -31.73 15.96 39.22
CA TYR A 650 -30.77 15.12 38.50
C TYR A 650 -29.44 15.04 39.24
N THR A 651 -28.97 13.82 39.47
CA THR A 651 -27.63 13.53 40.00
C THR A 651 -26.84 12.73 38.98
N GLY A 652 -25.79 13.30 38.41
CA GLY A 652 -24.85 12.62 37.54
C GLY A 652 -23.57 12.24 38.29
N ILE A 653 -23.04 11.05 38.02
CA ILE A 653 -21.74 10.63 38.56
C ILE A 653 -20.74 10.31 37.45
N THR A 654 -19.47 10.63 37.68
CA THR A 654 -18.34 10.30 36.78
C THR A 654 -17.10 9.94 37.60
N LEU A 655 -16.13 9.26 36.96
CA LEU A 655 -14.79 9.01 37.49
C LEU A 655 -13.71 9.89 36.85
N SER A 656 -14.04 10.71 35.86
CA SER A 656 -13.11 11.64 35.21
C SER A 656 -13.22 13.04 35.80
N GLU A 657 -12.08 13.61 36.19
CA GLU A 657 -12.00 14.98 36.70
C GLU A 657 -12.27 16.01 35.61
N GLN A 658 -11.82 15.73 34.38
CA GLN A 658 -12.14 16.57 33.24
C GLN A 658 -13.65 16.57 33.00
N GLN A 659 -14.32 15.40 33.05
CA GLN A 659 -15.78 15.25 32.92
C GLN A 659 -16.55 16.06 33.92
N LEU A 660 -16.17 15.93 35.18
CA LEU A 660 -16.76 16.71 36.25
C LEU A 660 -16.66 18.22 35.95
N LYS A 661 -15.45 18.71 35.65
CA LYS A 661 -15.21 20.14 35.46
C LYS A 661 -16.04 20.70 34.30
N TYR A 662 -15.97 20.06 33.13
CA TYR A 662 -16.70 20.50 31.95
C TYR A 662 -18.22 20.44 32.16
N ALA A 663 -18.73 19.34 32.74
CA ALA A 663 -20.16 19.20 33.00
C ALA A 663 -20.67 20.27 33.96
N GLN A 664 -19.95 20.55 35.06
CA GLN A 664 -20.31 21.60 36.01
C GLN A 664 -20.32 23.00 35.36
N GLU A 665 -19.32 23.29 34.51
CA GLU A 665 -19.29 24.54 33.73
C GLU A 665 -20.51 24.66 32.81
N LYS A 666 -20.85 23.60 32.05
CA LYS A 666 -22.02 23.60 31.16
C LYS A 666 -23.36 23.66 31.89
N VAL A 667 -23.48 23.02 33.05
CA VAL A 667 -24.66 23.12 33.91
C VAL A 667 -24.85 24.55 34.41
N LYS A 668 -23.76 25.21 34.81
CA LYS A 668 -23.77 26.61 35.25
C LYS A 668 -24.09 27.57 34.11
N GLU A 669 -23.50 27.37 32.92
CA GLU A 669 -23.82 28.14 31.70
C GLU A 669 -25.30 28.01 31.33
N ALA A 670 -25.91 26.85 31.55
CA ALA A 670 -27.33 26.61 31.30
C ALA A 670 -28.27 27.15 32.41
N GLY A 671 -27.72 27.60 33.56
CA GLY A 671 -28.49 28.10 34.70
C GLY A 671 -29.27 27.00 35.45
N LEU A 672 -28.78 25.75 35.44
CA LEU A 672 -29.50 24.58 35.98
C LEU A 672 -28.86 23.98 37.24
N GLN A 673 -27.91 24.68 37.86
CA GLN A 673 -27.15 24.19 39.02
C GLN A 673 -28.00 23.84 40.25
N ASP A 674 -29.20 24.41 40.36
CA ASP A 674 -30.11 24.14 41.49
C ASP A 674 -30.83 22.79 41.35
N ASN A 675 -30.92 22.27 40.12
CA ASN A 675 -31.60 21.02 39.81
C ASN A 675 -30.64 19.89 39.38
N ILE A 676 -29.40 20.22 39.00
CA ILE A 676 -28.40 19.25 38.55
C ILE A 676 -27.19 19.24 39.49
N LYS A 677 -26.89 18.07 40.04
CA LYS A 677 -25.69 17.80 40.84
C LYS A 677 -24.78 16.82 40.09
N ILE A 678 -23.53 17.21 39.80
CA ILE A 678 -22.53 16.31 39.21
C ILE A 678 -21.45 15.99 40.24
N LEU A 679 -21.17 14.69 40.43
CA LEU A 679 -20.24 14.18 41.43
C LEU A 679 -19.12 13.35 40.82
N LEU A 680 -17.92 13.50 41.38
CA LEU A 680 -16.79 12.61 41.13
C LEU A 680 -16.87 11.43 42.11
N CYS A 681 -17.57 10.36 41.72
CA CYS A 681 -17.94 9.28 42.62
C CYS A 681 -18.08 7.96 41.86
N ASP A 682 -17.56 6.89 42.42
CA ASP A 682 -17.85 5.54 41.96
C ASP A 682 -19.25 5.13 42.43
N TYR A 683 -20.06 4.53 41.56
CA TYR A 683 -21.43 4.13 41.88
C TYR A 683 -21.51 3.19 43.10
N ARG A 684 -20.45 2.39 43.35
CA ARG A 684 -20.34 1.48 44.50
C ARG A 684 -20.21 2.20 45.84
N GLN A 685 -19.94 3.51 45.81
CA GLN A 685 -19.73 4.35 46.99
C GLN A 685 -20.93 5.27 47.29
N LEU A 686 -21.99 5.23 46.48
CA LEU A 686 -23.21 5.98 46.75
C LEU A 686 -23.90 5.47 48.03
N SER A 687 -24.47 6.39 48.81
CA SER A 687 -25.25 6.02 50.00
C SER A 687 -26.50 5.25 49.59
N LYS A 688 -26.71 4.10 50.22
CA LYS A 688 -27.87 3.23 49.99
C LYS A 688 -29.12 3.72 50.75
N GLU A 689 -28.98 4.73 51.60
CA GLU A 689 -30.08 5.36 52.33
C GLU A 689 -30.87 6.33 51.44
N HIS A 690 -30.28 6.78 50.32
CA HIS A 690 -30.91 7.69 49.37
C HIS A 690 -31.23 6.95 48.07
N GLN A 691 -32.51 6.95 47.68
CA GLN A 691 -33.00 6.23 46.50
C GLN A 691 -33.55 7.18 45.45
N PHE A 692 -33.44 6.76 44.19
CA PHE A 692 -33.82 7.52 43.00
C PHE A 692 -35.08 6.93 42.35
N ASP A 693 -35.90 7.80 41.77
CA ASP A 693 -37.09 7.38 41.03
C ASP A 693 -36.71 6.75 39.70
N ARG A 694 -35.61 7.22 39.09
CA ARG A 694 -35.13 6.76 37.78
C ARG A 694 -33.62 6.61 37.81
N ILE A 695 -33.12 5.54 37.20
CA ILE A 695 -31.70 5.36 36.91
C ILE A 695 -31.53 5.33 35.40
N ILE A 696 -30.56 6.07 34.89
CA ILE A 696 -30.07 5.97 33.51
C ILE A 696 -28.59 5.63 33.57
N SER A 697 -28.14 4.75 32.69
CA SER A 697 -26.71 4.45 32.47
C SER A 697 -26.49 4.24 30.99
N VAL A 698 -25.55 4.97 30.40
CA VAL A 698 -25.27 4.94 28.96
C VAL A 698 -23.82 4.55 28.73
N GLU A 699 -23.61 3.37 28.17
CA GLU A 699 -22.30 2.83 27.76
C GLU A 699 -21.25 2.88 28.87
N MET A 700 -21.70 2.57 30.09
CA MET A 700 -20.87 2.49 31.30
C MET A 700 -20.42 1.05 31.58
N VAL A 701 -21.26 0.05 31.35
CA VAL A 701 -21.03 -1.35 31.77
C VAL A 701 -19.82 -2.00 31.07
N GLU A 702 -19.42 -1.46 29.93
CA GLU A 702 -18.20 -1.77 29.18
C GLU A 702 -16.93 -1.54 30.02
N HIS A 703 -17.02 -0.68 31.04
CA HIS A 703 -15.93 -0.37 31.97
C HIS A 703 -16.10 -1.02 33.35
N VAL A 704 -17.17 -1.79 33.57
CA VAL A 704 -17.40 -2.50 34.84
C VAL A 704 -16.51 -3.75 34.93
N GLY A 705 -16.39 -4.50 33.83
CA GLY A 705 -15.70 -5.78 33.81
C GLY A 705 -16.58 -6.95 34.26
N GLU A 706 -16.28 -8.15 33.74
CA GLU A 706 -17.12 -9.35 33.94
C GLU A 706 -17.25 -9.75 35.42
N GLU A 707 -16.19 -9.58 36.19
CA GLU A 707 -16.13 -9.95 37.61
C GLU A 707 -17.06 -9.10 38.49
N TYR A 708 -17.47 -7.91 38.02
CA TYR A 708 -18.20 -6.92 38.81
C TYR A 708 -19.61 -6.63 38.29
N ILE A 709 -20.04 -7.26 37.19
CA ILE A 709 -21.33 -6.95 36.55
C ILE A 709 -22.53 -7.25 37.46
N GLU A 710 -22.47 -8.32 38.26
CA GLU A 710 -23.52 -8.62 39.25
C GLU A 710 -23.57 -7.59 40.38
N GLU A 711 -22.41 -7.08 40.82
CA GLU A 711 -22.36 -6.01 41.83
C GLU A 711 -22.89 -4.69 41.27
N PHE A 712 -22.67 -4.41 39.98
CA PHE A 712 -23.27 -3.26 39.29
C PHE A 712 -24.81 -3.31 39.36
N TYR A 713 -25.42 -4.42 38.97
CA TYR A 713 -26.87 -4.58 39.04
C TYR A 713 -27.39 -4.53 40.49
N ARG A 714 -26.68 -5.15 41.45
CA ARG A 714 -27.03 -5.09 42.88
C ARG A 714 -27.05 -3.65 43.41
N CYS A 715 -26.06 -2.84 43.02
CA CYS A 715 -26.02 -1.42 43.37
C CYS A 715 -27.21 -0.66 42.76
N CYS A 716 -27.54 -0.93 41.48
CA CYS A 716 -28.70 -0.30 40.83
C CYS A 716 -30.01 -0.66 41.54
N ASP A 717 -30.21 -1.92 41.95
CA ASP A 717 -31.39 -2.33 42.71
C ASP A 717 -31.47 -1.63 44.07
N GLN A 718 -30.37 -1.50 44.80
CA GLN A 718 -30.37 -0.81 46.10
C GLN A 718 -30.67 0.69 45.99
N LEU A 719 -30.25 1.33 44.89
CA LEU A 719 -30.44 2.76 44.64
C LEU A 719 -31.79 3.09 44.00
N LEU A 720 -32.54 2.11 43.48
CA LEU A 720 -33.82 2.34 42.82
C LEU A 720 -35.00 2.20 43.80
N LYS A 721 -35.89 3.20 43.83
CA LYS A 721 -37.17 3.13 44.57
C LYS A 721 -38.06 2.00 44.06
N GLU A 722 -39.03 1.56 44.86
CA GLU A 722 -39.90 0.42 44.54
C GLU A 722 -40.65 0.55 43.21
N ASP A 723 -41.20 1.73 42.91
CA ASP A 723 -41.88 2.00 41.64
C ASP A 723 -40.96 2.59 40.56
N GLY A 724 -39.64 2.47 40.72
CA GLY A 724 -38.65 3.07 39.83
C GLY A 724 -38.47 2.35 38.49
N LEU A 725 -37.83 3.04 37.53
CA LEU A 725 -37.38 2.48 36.26
C LEU A 725 -35.86 2.65 36.11
N PHE A 726 -35.21 1.62 35.56
CA PHE A 726 -33.81 1.67 35.19
C PHE A 726 -33.67 1.49 33.67
N VAL A 727 -33.06 2.48 33.00
CA VAL A 727 -32.74 2.41 31.57
C VAL A 727 -31.24 2.26 31.38
N LEU A 728 -30.83 1.20 30.68
CA LEU A 728 -29.44 0.88 30.42
C LEU A 728 -29.20 0.85 28.90
N GLN A 729 -28.27 1.66 28.42
CA GLN A 729 -27.71 1.55 27.06
C GLN A 729 -26.31 0.93 27.15
N PHE A 730 -25.99 -0.06 26.31
CA PHE A 730 -24.66 -0.70 26.32
C PHE A 730 -24.31 -1.44 25.02
N ILE A 731 -23.02 -1.39 24.70
CA ILE A 731 -22.40 -2.17 23.64
C ILE A 731 -22.33 -3.63 24.07
N SER A 732 -22.72 -4.51 23.14
CA SER A 732 -22.76 -5.94 23.32
C SER A 732 -22.10 -6.68 22.16
N ILE A 733 -21.88 -7.97 22.34
CA ILE A 733 -21.32 -8.90 21.36
C ILE A 733 -22.21 -10.14 21.27
N PRO A 734 -22.28 -10.80 20.11
CA PRO A 734 -22.85 -12.14 20.00
C PRO A 734 -22.20 -13.11 21.00
N GLU A 735 -23.01 -14.01 21.58
CA GLU A 735 -22.56 -14.95 22.61
C GLU A 735 -21.43 -15.85 22.10
N GLU A 736 -21.47 -16.24 20.84
CA GLU A 736 -20.46 -17.08 20.19
C GLU A 736 -19.07 -16.42 20.17
N LEU A 737 -19.02 -15.09 20.19
CA LEU A 737 -17.78 -14.30 20.18
C LEU A 737 -17.26 -13.97 21.59
N SER A 738 -18.10 -14.15 22.63
CA SER A 738 -17.82 -13.75 24.01
C SER A 738 -16.52 -14.35 24.56
N LYS A 739 -16.38 -15.68 24.47
CA LYS A 739 -15.19 -16.40 24.99
C LYS A 739 -13.89 -15.99 24.31
N GLU A 740 -13.95 -15.65 23.02
CA GLU A 740 -12.77 -15.28 22.24
C GLU A 740 -12.31 -13.84 22.55
N ILE A 741 -13.25 -12.91 22.66
CA ILE A 741 -12.97 -11.49 22.97
C ILE A 741 -12.48 -11.31 24.41
N GLN A 742 -12.98 -12.14 25.34
CA GLN A 742 -12.50 -12.16 26.73
C GLN A 742 -11.03 -12.61 26.84
N GLN A 743 -10.62 -13.58 26.03
CA GLN A 743 -9.29 -14.20 26.09
C GLN A 743 -8.19 -13.45 25.32
N THR A 744 -8.54 -12.42 24.55
CA THR A 744 -7.60 -11.72 23.65
C THR A 744 -7.26 -10.30 24.11
N ALA A 745 -6.01 -9.94 23.84
CA ALA A 745 -5.45 -8.61 24.03
C ALA A 745 -5.68 -7.72 22.80
N GLY A 746 -6.95 -7.55 22.40
CA GLY A 746 -7.28 -6.87 21.15
C GLY A 746 -6.90 -5.38 21.15
N PHE A 747 -6.80 -4.80 19.94
CA PHE A 747 -6.44 -3.40 19.67
C PHE A 747 -7.10 -2.39 20.64
N LEU A 748 -8.41 -2.52 20.85
CA LEU A 748 -9.16 -1.60 21.72
C LEU A 748 -8.62 -1.60 23.16
N LYS A 749 -8.36 -2.76 23.75
CA LYS A 749 -7.86 -2.84 25.14
C LYS A 749 -6.43 -2.32 25.27
N GLU A 750 -5.66 -2.32 24.19
CA GLU A 750 -4.27 -1.88 24.22
C GLU A 750 -4.12 -0.38 23.96
N TYR A 751 -4.84 0.15 22.96
CA TYR A 751 -4.67 1.52 22.47
C TYR A 751 -5.75 2.50 22.92
N ILE A 752 -7.00 2.05 23.12
CA ILE A 752 -8.14 2.97 23.28
C ILE A 752 -8.77 2.88 24.68
N PHE A 753 -9.23 1.69 25.09
CA PHE A 753 -9.98 1.44 26.32
C PHE A 753 -9.28 0.39 27.22
N PRO A 754 -8.22 0.78 27.95
CA PRO A 754 -7.57 -0.12 28.92
C PRO A 754 -8.57 -0.63 29.97
N GLY A 755 -8.72 -1.94 30.09
CA GLY A 755 -9.65 -2.55 31.06
C GLY A 755 -11.10 -2.64 30.58
N GLY A 756 -11.41 -2.16 29.37
CA GLY A 756 -12.72 -2.32 28.76
C GLY A 756 -13.04 -3.80 28.47
N ASN A 757 -14.28 -4.20 28.73
CA ASN A 757 -14.77 -5.55 28.49
C ASN A 757 -16.20 -5.51 27.98
N LEU A 758 -16.45 -6.15 26.84
CA LEU A 758 -17.78 -6.26 26.27
C LEU A 758 -18.43 -7.57 26.70
N LEU A 759 -19.70 -7.50 27.09
CA LEU A 759 -20.50 -8.64 27.52
C LEU A 759 -21.65 -8.86 26.55
N SER A 760 -22.05 -10.12 26.36
CA SER A 760 -23.24 -10.44 25.59
C SER A 760 -24.52 -9.96 26.29
N LEU A 761 -25.61 -9.85 25.54
CA LEU A 761 -26.92 -9.55 26.11
C LEU A 761 -27.31 -10.62 27.14
N ASP A 762 -27.07 -11.90 26.82
CA ASP A 762 -27.33 -13.02 27.72
C ASP A 762 -26.59 -12.88 29.05
N ARG A 763 -25.29 -12.58 29.02
CA ARG A 763 -24.49 -12.41 30.24
C ARG A 763 -24.98 -11.23 31.09
N ASN A 764 -25.34 -10.10 30.46
CA ASN A 764 -25.90 -8.95 31.17
C ASN A 764 -27.23 -9.28 31.85
N LEU A 765 -28.16 -9.90 31.11
CA LEU A 765 -29.48 -10.27 31.64
C LEU A 765 -29.36 -11.35 32.73
N SER A 766 -28.48 -12.33 32.57
CA SER A 766 -28.22 -13.36 33.57
C SER A 766 -27.62 -12.76 34.86
N ALA A 767 -26.69 -11.80 34.74
CA ALA A 767 -26.15 -11.08 35.89
C ALA A 767 -27.22 -10.26 36.61
N MET A 768 -28.07 -9.56 35.86
CA MET A 768 -29.20 -8.80 36.39
C MET A 768 -30.15 -9.73 37.18
N ALA A 769 -30.52 -10.87 36.60
CA ALA A 769 -31.45 -11.82 37.23
C ALA A 769 -30.86 -12.47 38.50
N ALA A 770 -29.55 -12.72 38.51
CA ALA A 770 -28.86 -13.26 39.68
C ALA A 770 -28.73 -12.24 40.83
N ALA A 771 -28.63 -10.95 40.51
CA ALA A 771 -28.31 -9.91 41.49
C ALA A 771 -29.51 -9.09 41.99
N THR A 772 -30.66 -9.15 41.30
CA THR A 772 -31.77 -8.20 41.50
C THR A 772 -33.15 -8.85 41.36
N ARG A 773 -34.20 -8.09 41.70
CA ARG A 773 -35.60 -8.44 41.43
C ARG A 773 -36.13 -7.82 40.12
N PHE A 774 -35.24 -7.36 39.25
CA PHE A 774 -35.64 -6.67 38.03
C PHE A 774 -36.25 -7.62 37.00
N SER A 775 -37.21 -7.09 36.26
CA SER A 775 -37.83 -7.67 35.07
C SER A 775 -37.50 -6.79 33.87
N VAL A 776 -37.33 -7.41 32.71
CA VAL A 776 -37.07 -6.71 31.45
C VAL A 776 -38.40 -6.27 30.85
N GLU A 777 -38.60 -4.97 30.71
CA GLU A 777 -39.82 -4.39 30.15
C GLU A 777 -39.69 -4.09 28.65
N HIS A 778 -38.47 -3.78 28.20
CA HIS A 778 -38.20 -3.42 26.82
C HIS A 778 -36.73 -3.67 26.47
N VAL A 779 -36.46 -4.13 25.26
CA VAL A 779 -35.13 -4.28 24.67
C VAL A 779 -35.19 -3.77 23.25
N GLU A 780 -34.26 -2.89 22.87
CA GLU A 780 -34.14 -2.39 21.50
C GLU A 780 -32.68 -2.42 21.06
N ASN A 781 -32.43 -2.92 19.85
CA ASN A 781 -31.12 -2.91 19.21
C ASN A 781 -30.93 -1.64 18.39
N ILE A 782 -29.91 -0.84 18.73
CA ILE A 782 -29.52 0.39 18.04
C ILE A 782 -28.14 0.32 17.40
N GLY A 783 -27.53 -0.87 17.29
CA GLY A 783 -26.15 -1.05 16.84
C GLY A 783 -25.81 -0.42 15.48
N MET A 784 -26.76 -0.43 14.52
CA MET A 784 -26.55 0.25 13.23
C MET A 784 -26.40 1.76 13.34
N SER A 785 -27.03 2.39 14.34
CA SER A 785 -26.83 3.82 14.62
C SER A 785 -25.41 4.12 15.12
N TYR A 786 -24.76 3.15 15.78
CA TYR A 786 -23.37 3.28 16.22
C TYR A 786 -22.41 3.29 15.03
N TYR A 787 -22.65 2.46 14.01
CA TYR A 787 -21.91 2.54 12.74
C TYR A 787 -21.92 3.98 12.18
N HIS A 788 -23.10 4.59 12.04
CA HIS A 788 -23.22 5.97 11.54
C HIS A 788 -22.57 6.99 12.47
N THR A 789 -22.67 6.80 13.78
CA THR A 789 -21.98 7.62 14.79
C THR A 789 -20.47 7.64 14.56
N LEU A 790 -19.86 6.45 14.38
CA LEU A 790 -18.42 6.31 14.15
C LEU A 790 -17.98 6.87 12.79
N ARG A 791 -18.82 6.77 11.75
CA ARG A 791 -18.56 7.44 10.46
C ARG A 791 -18.52 8.95 10.63
N TRP A 792 -19.44 9.53 11.41
CA TRP A 792 -19.44 10.96 11.73
C TRP A 792 -18.22 11.38 12.55
N TRP A 793 -17.86 10.62 13.59
CA TRP A 793 -16.67 10.91 14.39
C TRP A 793 -15.41 10.88 13.54
N ARG A 794 -15.22 9.86 12.69
CA ARG A 794 -14.08 9.80 11.76
C ARG A 794 -14.06 11.00 10.82
N LYS A 795 -15.19 11.33 10.20
CA LYS A 795 -15.30 12.47 9.29
C LYS A 795 -14.88 13.78 9.97
N LEU A 796 -15.51 14.11 11.11
CA LEU A 796 -15.22 15.35 11.83
C LEU A 796 -13.79 15.39 12.37
N PHE A 797 -13.25 14.26 12.81
CA PHE A 797 -11.86 14.14 13.26
C PHE A 797 -10.87 14.46 12.14
N LEU A 798 -11.03 13.84 10.97
CA LEU A 798 -10.16 14.06 9.82
C LEU A 798 -10.30 15.48 9.23
N GLU A 799 -11.51 16.04 9.18
CA GLU A 799 -11.74 17.43 8.78
C GLU A 799 -11.05 18.44 9.72
N ASN A 800 -10.80 18.07 10.96
CA ASN A 800 -10.12 18.90 11.96
C ASN A 800 -8.66 18.50 12.21
N THR A 801 -8.02 17.70 11.32
CA THR A 801 -6.63 17.23 11.46
C THR A 801 -5.66 18.33 11.88
N SER A 802 -5.66 19.49 11.20
CA SER A 802 -4.75 20.60 11.53
C SER A 802 -4.94 21.12 12.95
N LYS A 803 -6.17 21.12 13.48
CA LYS A 803 -6.45 21.53 14.86
C LYS A 803 -6.00 20.47 15.86
N VAL A 804 -6.20 19.19 15.55
CA VAL A 804 -5.71 18.08 16.38
C VAL A 804 -4.19 18.13 16.52
N LEU A 805 -3.47 18.34 15.41
CA LEU A 805 -2.01 18.49 15.44
C LEU A 805 -1.57 19.73 16.23
N ALA A 806 -2.31 20.84 16.13
CA ALA A 806 -2.03 22.06 16.89
C ALA A 806 -2.20 21.89 18.42
N LEU A 807 -3.00 20.91 18.87
CA LEU A 807 -3.12 20.54 20.28
C LEU A 807 -1.93 19.70 20.79
N GLY A 808 -0.95 19.37 19.93
CA GLY A 808 0.26 18.62 20.27
C GLY A 808 0.17 17.11 20.04
N PHE A 809 -0.90 16.62 19.40
CA PHE A 809 -1.00 15.22 18.97
C PHE A 809 -0.22 15.00 17.66
N ASP A 810 0.30 13.80 17.46
CA ASP A 810 1.12 13.47 16.29
C ASP A 810 0.35 12.64 15.24
N GLU A 811 1.00 12.40 14.11
CA GLU A 811 0.45 11.57 13.02
C GLU A 811 0.14 10.12 13.44
N LYS A 812 0.86 9.58 14.43
CA LYS A 812 0.59 8.24 14.96
C LYS A 812 -0.71 8.24 15.76
N PHE A 813 -0.95 9.28 16.55
CA PHE A 813 -2.22 9.48 17.24
C PHE A 813 -3.38 9.57 16.24
N MET A 814 -3.24 10.36 15.18
CA MET A 814 -4.24 10.46 14.11
C MET A 814 -4.61 9.08 13.53
N ARG A 815 -3.61 8.30 13.11
CA ARG A 815 -3.83 6.95 12.56
C ARG A 815 -4.38 5.97 13.60
N THR A 816 -4.03 6.12 14.87
CA THR A 816 -4.60 5.29 15.95
C THR A 816 -6.10 5.54 16.09
N TRP A 817 -6.54 6.80 16.04
CA TRP A 817 -7.96 7.17 16.12
C TRP A 817 -8.73 6.77 14.85
N GLU A 818 -8.13 6.96 13.67
CA GLU A 818 -8.73 6.52 12.41
C GLU A 818 -8.96 5.00 12.40
N TYR A 819 -7.94 4.22 12.81
CA TYR A 819 -8.04 2.77 12.96
C TYR A 819 -9.14 2.38 13.95
N TYR A 820 -9.22 3.07 15.09
CA TYR A 820 -10.27 2.86 16.08
C TYR A 820 -11.67 3.04 15.48
N PHE A 821 -11.93 4.16 14.80
CA PHE A 821 -13.24 4.43 14.24
C PHE A 821 -13.64 3.40 13.19
N ASP A 822 -12.75 3.05 12.26
CA ASP A 822 -13.04 2.07 11.21
C ASP A 822 -13.15 0.63 11.73
N TYR A 823 -12.34 0.27 12.73
CA TYR A 823 -12.39 -1.03 13.39
C TYR A 823 -13.74 -1.25 14.08
N CYS A 824 -14.20 -0.29 14.88
CA CYS A 824 -15.50 -0.37 15.53
C CYS A 824 -16.65 -0.25 14.52
N ALA A 825 -16.55 0.64 13.52
CA ALA A 825 -17.57 0.80 12.51
C ALA A 825 -17.78 -0.50 11.71
N ALA A 826 -16.70 -1.20 11.36
CA ALA A 826 -16.79 -2.52 10.74
C ALA A 826 -17.58 -3.48 11.62
N GLY A 827 -17.24 -3.56 12.91
CA GLY A 827 -17.89 -4.47 13.85
C GLY A 827 -19.40 -4.25 13.97
N PHE A 828 -19.85 -3.00 14.07
CA PHE A 828 -21.28 -2.66 14.09
C PHE A 828 -21.95 -2.94 12.74
N LYS A 829 -21.27 -2.61 11.63
CA LYS A 829 -21.81 -2.83 10.27
C LYS A 829 -22.00 -4.30 9.93
N THR A 830 -21.17 -5.19 10.51
CA THR A 830 -21.25 -6.64 10.32
C THR A 830 -22.02 -7.35 11.43
N GLY A 831 -22.49 -6.64 12.47
CA GLY A 831 -23.24 -7.24 13.58
C GLY A 831 -22.39 -8.04 14.58
N THR A 832 -21.06 -7.94 14.52
CA THR A 832 -20.16 -8.53 15.54
C THR A 832 -20.05 -7.64 16.78
N LEU A 833 -20.44 -6.37 16.65
CA LEU A 833 -20.75 -5.46 17.74
C LEU A 833 -22.21 -5.05 17.63
N ILE A 834 -22.87 -4.93 18.76
CA ILE A 834 -24.28 -4.57 18.89
C ILE A 834 -24.38 -3.49 19.97
N ASP A 835 -25.45 -2.71 19.99
CA ASP A 835 -25.73 -1.75 21.06
C ASP A 835 -27.21 -1.86 21.42
N TYR A 836 -27.51 -2.00 22.71
CA TYR A 836 -28.87 -2.22 23.21
C TYR A 836 -29.30 -1.12 24.15
N GLN A 837 -30.56 -0.69 24.04
CA GLN A 837 -31.26 0.02 25.10
C GLN A 837 -32.25 -0.92 25.79
N VAL A 838 -32.11 -1.10 27.09
CA VAL A 838 -32.92 -2.00 27.91
C VAL A 838 -33.60 -1.23 29.03
N VAL A 839 -34.90 -1.49 29.24
CA VAL A 839 -35.66 -0.93 30.35
C VAL A 839 -35.97 -2.04 31.34
N PHE A 840 -35.67 -1.77 32.61
CA PHE A 840 -35.91 -2.65 33.74
C PHE A 840 -36.89 -2.02 34.73
N SER A 841 -37.74 -2.87 35.32
CA SER A 841 -38.64 -2.52 36.41
C SER A 841 -38.70 -3.63 37.45
N ARG A 842 -39.39 -3.44 38.58
CA ARG A 842 -39.72 -4.52 39.51
C ARG A 842 -41.09 -5.09 39.20
N ALA A 843 -41.25 -6.39 39.44
CA ALA A 843 -42.55 -7.05 39.34
C ALA A 843 -43.59 -6.35 40.24
N GLY A 844 -44.76 -6.04 39.68
CA GLY A 844 -45.84 -5.37 40.41
C GLY A 844 -45.73 -3.84 40.48
N ASN A 845 -44.88 -3.20 39.66
CA ASN A 845 -44.79 -1.73 39.55
C ASN A 845 -46.02 -1.13 38.84
N PHE A 846 -47.20 -1.24 39.46
CA PHE A 846 -48.46 -0.72 38.93
C PHE A 846 -48.46 0.81 38.86
N GLY A 847 -47.73 1.48 39.76
CA GLY A 847 -47.65 2.95 39.80
C GLY A 847 -47.06 3.53 38.51
N THR A 848 -46.02 2.88 37.96
CA THR A 848 -45.35 3.36 36.74
C THR A 848 -45.82 2.63 35.46
N LEU A 849 -46.23 1.36 35.56
CA LEU A 849 -46.63 0.54 34.39
C LEU A 849 -48.14 0.36 34.21
N GLY A 850 -48.98 0.87 35.11
CA GLY A 850 -50.40 0.48 35.28
C GLY A 850 -51.36 0.60 34.10
N ASP A 851 -50.94 1.18 32.97
CA ASP A 851 -51.64 1.05 31.69
C ASP A 851 -50.89 0.03 30.80
N PRO A 852 -51.38 -1.22 30.68
CA PRO A 852 -50.71 -2.27 29.92
C PRO A 852 -50.67 -1.99 28.41
N TYR A 853 -51.44 -1.02 27.91
CA TYR A 853 -51.44 -0.63 26.50
C TYR A 853 -50.46 0.52 26.21
N LYS A 854 -49.95 1.20 27.24
CA LYS A 854 -48.92 2.22 27.11
C LYS A 854 -47.54 1.58 27.07
N GLY A 855 -47.13 1.17 25.87
CA GLY A 855 -45.80 0.61 25.60
C GLY A 855 -44.64 1.60 25.78
N PHE A 856 -43.41 1.10 25.70
CA PHE A 856 -42.21 1.94 25.63
C PHE A 856 -41.98 2.39 24.18
N PRO A 857 -41.64 3.67 23.94
CA PRO A 857 -41.42 4.16 22.59
C PRO A 857 -40.16 3.55 21.99
N SER A 858 -40.26 3.11 20.73
CA SER A 858 -39.08 2.75 19.94
C SER A 858 -38.25 3.99 19.64
N ALA A 859 -36.93 3.87 19.69
CA ALA A 859 -36.00 4.92 19.25
C ALA A 859 -36.22 5.33 17.78
N TYR A 860 -36.87 4.47 16.98
CA TYR A 860 -37.20 4.68 15.57
C TYR A 860 -38.66 5.06 15.29
N SER A 861 -39.50 5.23 16.32
CA SER A 861 -40.95 5.41 16.19
C SER A 861 -41.42 6.67 15.43
N PHE A 862 -40.52 7.60 15.12
CA PHE A 862 -40.82 8.82 14.35
C PHE A 862 -40.58 8.66 12.83
N MET A 863 -40.90 7.50 12.25
CA MET A 863 -40.77 7.26 10.80
C MET A 863 -41.95 7.81 9.99
N ASP A 864 -43.06 8.19 10.65
CA ASP A 864 -44.23 8.78 10.02
C ASP A 864 -44.44 10.21 10.56
N ASP A 865 -43.73 11.18 9.99
CA ASP A 865 -44.11 12.61 9.90
C ASP A 865 -43.21 13.35 8.90
#